data_AF-A0A8C1S1M8-F1
#
_entry.id   AF-A0A8C1S1M8-F1
#
_cell.length_a   1.000
_cell.length_b   1.000
_cell.length_c   1.000
_cell.angle_alpha   90.00
_cell.angle_beta   90.00
_cell.angle_gamma   90.00
#
_symmetry.space_group_name_H-M   'P 1'
#
loop_
_entity.id
_entity.type
_entity.pdbx_description
1 polymer ?
#
loop_
_entity_poly.entity_id
_entity_poly.type
_entity_poly.pdbx_seq_one_letter_code
_entity_poly.pdbx_strand_id
1 'polypeptide(L)'
;MKVCNIHAPNEEREKYNFYKDLNELIEKQENIIVLGDFNTVMQRIDIDDSMQFRRDRGRNELYNIMEKNNMVDVWREMNGMKREYSRRQIVDKILKQSRIDLFLCKKEEVHYVTKASYKNYSESDHDFLWISMNLNETDKGPGVWILNTELLKLELYKMEIESIIINSVNDEMYEMEKGFWWDSLKSRLKKFSMEYSKKIQKAKRMKEMKIKKEWDEEMRKVNVNDIDKIIELQEELRKIEEEKCKGAIIRSRAKDIVEGERSTKYFYELEKTRQRADIITSIKIQDGKSVEDKAGILGEIKRFYKDLFTENEVVLEDEEFLLRKIKVKVNEEDKEMCESGITELEIGTAIDQLKNGKCPGIDGLPAEFYKVFKAVLCPILNELYTDIFRKGNLTNSMKKGMVKIIYKRKGDKGDLKNYRPLSMLNTDYKILAKVLANRLKIVVPNIITTNQAYAVLKRDITDVINNIRDIIWYMKEEKETGYIISVDLEKAFDRVEHKYLIDVMERFGFGENFLNWIKCLYTDITSCVKVNGFLTEDFKITRSIRQGCPMSALLYTIVSEALGLAIDQEKNIKGIWIKETESEHKVFQYADDTTLILKDIKSIDLAMNILERYCKGTGAKVNKEKTTYMRVGLTKDVSNKMQFKEEKRNMKILGIRVGENENEIRDAVWEEVLKGMEKRLNFWKLRNLFLKGKVLVINSLFLSKMWYVLSSVSLPMWIYKKIKSIVLNFLWEGKTPKIAYGTLIGKVEEGGLGLIDPFIRMKSIRIKIVNKYWKDGKYAWKGVMKYFLDKCGKMGEDVLWMKLKENMMNGIPEFYKEVVKAWGEFRKYVVCMSLSKEEILRQPLFLNNTIKRGHQAIFYKKWFDAGIKQIKDIMYEVIPGFVPVQVIRDAIVENYDDESKTVLENQFKKLKEVIPKEWINILEDKTQTNCKDGMVVAYKINDKQYDFKDGILKMFYSCLCKDVFITPKAGEYWQRIFPSVEKNNIWQNLRAWWKSPILENFDYILRHNCLLSEMRLCKIGLASNARCKVCNREDEGVLHLFFKCTELQCFIKKLKQMANKLGVEQRCINEEWETIFLFGFKGNVKNECFLNFMLTIARFVIWSRRNMVKKKKTKIPVCRLFKIKMCFILNVLFDYYNMNDEKDVFVRNFVKENPLLEMTYFHFNVLLPKCDIDC
;
A
#
# COMPACT_ATOMS: atom_id res chain seq x y z
N MET A 1 10.05 16.90 -30.16
CA MET A 1 8.76 16.67 -30.81
C MET A 1 7.60 16.83 -29.82
N LYS A 2 6.71 17.80 -30.03
CA LYS A 2 5.45 18.00 -29.28
C LYS A 2 4.31 17.37 -30.08
N VAL A 3 3.31 16.82 -29.40
CA VAL A 3 2.14 16.19 -30.05
C VAL A 3 0.88 16.92 -29.63
N CYS A 4 0.14 17.45 -30.60
CA CYS A 4 -1.18 18.04 -30.46
C CYS A 4 -2.22 17.02 -30.94
N ASN A 5 -3.10 16.58 -30.03
CA ASN A 5 -4.22 15.72 -30.39
C ASN A 5 -5.49 16.56 -30.48
N ILE A 6 -6.16 16.55 -31.63
CA ILE A 6 -7.35 17.37 -31.88
C ILE A 6 -8.61 16.53 -32.03
N HIS A 7 -9.75 17.18 -31.78
CA HIS A 7 -11.07 16.71 -32.16
C HIS A 7 -11.82 17.93 -32.71
N ALA A 8 -11.83 18.09 -34.03
CA ALA A 8 -12.45 19.25 -34.66
C ALA A 8 -14.00 19.17 -34.56
N PRO A 9 -14.72 20.31 -34.53
CA PRO A 9 -16.17 20.33 -34.59
C PRO A 9 -16.74 19.77 -35.90
N ASN A 10 -17.98 19.27 -35.86
CA ASN A 10 -18.69 18.81 -37.06
C ASN A 10 -19.30 19.96 -37.87
N GLU A 11 -19.72 21.04 -37.21
CA GLU A 11 -20.36 22.18 -37.87
C GLU A 11 -19.33 23.05 -38.61
N GLU A 12 -19.62 23.41 -39.86
CA GLU A 12 -18.67 24.07 -40.77
C GLU A 12 -18.10 25.39 -40.22
N ARG A 13 -18.94 26.22 -39.58
CA ARG A 13 -18.52 27.52 -39.03
C ARG A 13 -17.62 27.36 -37.81
N GLU A 14 -17.96 26.45 -36.91
CA GLU A 14 -17.16 26.15 -35.72
C GLU A 14 -15.83 25.52 -36.11
N LYS A 15 -15.85 24.60 -37.09
CA LYS A 15 -14.68 23.95 -37.65
C LYS A 15 -13.70 24.94 -38.28
N TYR A 16 -14.18 25.91 -39.06
CA TYR A 16 -13.36 26.96 -39.63
C TYR A 16 -12.66 27.81 -38.56
N ASN A 17 -13.39 28.26 -37.53
CA ASN A 17 -12.80 29.02 -36.43
C ASN A 17 -11.79 28.18 -35.64
N PHE A 18 -12.11 26.91 -35.38
CA PHE A 18 -11.22 25.98 -34.71
C PHE A 18 -9.87 25.82 -35.43
N TYR A 19 -9.88 25.74 -36.76
CA TYR A 19 -8.64 25.65 -37.54
C TYR A 19 -7.83 26.94 -37.53
N LYS A 20 -8.46 28.11 -37.50
CA LYS A 20 -7.73 29.37 -37.29
C LYS A 20 -6.98 29.40 -35.97
N ASP A 21 -7.65 29.02 -34.89
CA ASP A 21 -7.04 28.93 -33.56
C ASP A 21 -5.91 27.90 -33.53
N LEU A 22 -6.08 26.78 -34.24
CA LEU A 22 -5.05 25.75 -34.39
C LEU A 22 -3.82 26.27 -35.13
N ASN A 23 -3.99 27.10 -36.16
CA ASN A 23 -2.87 27.68 -36.89
C ASN A 23 -2.00 28.57 -35.99
N GLU A 24 -2.62 29.43 -35.17
CA GLU A 24 -1.88 30.27 -34.21
C GLU A 24 -1.08 29.44 -33.19
N LEU A 25 -1.60 28.26 -32.82
CA LEU A 25 -0.90 27.33 -31.94
C LEU A 25 0.31 26.70 -32.63
N ILE A 26 0.16 26.28 -33.89
CA ILE A 26 1.22 25.64 -34.68
C ILE A 26 2.37 26.62 -34.92
N GLU A 27 2.08 27.86 -35.30
CA GLU A 27 3.09 28.91 -35.58
C GLU A 27 3.99 29.23 -34.37
N LYS A 28 3.49 29.04 -33.15
CA LYS A 28 4.25 29.27 -31.90
C LYS A 28 5.18 28.10 -31.53
N GLN A 29 5.27 27.04 -32.33
CA GLN A 29 5.96 25.80 -31.99
C GLN A 29 6.89 25.33 -33.11
N GLU A 30 8.18 25.13 -32.81
CA GLU A 30 9.15 24.70 -33.83
C GLU A 30 8.95 23.26 -34.31
N ASN A 31 8.55 22.32 -33.45
CA ASN A 31 8.49 20.87 -33.75
C ASN A 31 7.20 20.24 -33.21
N ILE A 32 6.10 20.39 -33.96
CA ILE A 32 4.74 19.96 -33.59
C ILE A 32 4.19 18.94 -34.59
N ILE A 33 3.74 17.80 -34.06
CA ILE A 33 2.85 16.87 -34.76
C ILE A 33 1.41 17.22 -34.39
N VAL A 34 0.51 17.28 -35.36
CA VAL A 34 -0.93 17.42 -35.14
C VAL A 34 -1.62 16.16 -35.62
N LEU A 35 -2.41 15.51 -34.76
CA LEU A 35 -3.10 14.27 -35.10
C LEU A 35 -4.46 14.19 -34.42
N GLY A 36 -5.36 13.33 -34.90
CA GLY A 36 -6.65 13.09 -34.26
C GLY A 36 -7.80 13.11 -35.26
N ASP A 37 -9.00 13.39 -34.76
CA ASP A 37 -10.21 13.46 -35.58
C ASP A 37 -10.38 14.90 -36.09
N PHE A 38 -10.17 15.09 -37.39
CA PHE A 38 -10.33 16.38 -38.05
C PHE A 38 -11.78 16.62 -38.48
N ASN A 39 -12.68 15.63 -38.41
CA ASN A 39 -14.04 15.73 -38.95
C ASN A 39 -14.10 16.35 -40.36
N THR A 40 -13.02 16.19 -41.14
CA THR A 40 -12.77 16.87 -42.41
C THR A 40 -12.24 15.87 -43.40
N VAL A 41 -13.00 15.67 -44.48
CA VAL A 41 -12.59 14.86 -45.62
C VAL A 41 -11.71 15.73 -46.51
N MET A 42 -10.47 15.32 -46.79
CA MET A 42 -9.51 16.15 -47.53
C MET A 42 -9.72 16.06 -49.05
N GLN A 43 -9.97 14.86 -49.56
CA GLN A 43 -10.09 14.57 -51.00
C GLN A 43 -11.28 13.66 -51.31
N ARG A 44 -11.75 13.61 -52.57
CA ARG A 44 -12.85 12.72 -52.98
C ARG A 44 -12.56 11.23 -52.70
N ILE A 45 -11.28 10.85 -52.80
CA ILE A 45 -10.82 9.47 -52.55
C ILE A 45 -10.90 9.06 -51.07
N ASP A 46 -11.08 10.03 -50.16
CA ASP A 46 -11.21 9.80 -48.72
C ASP A 46 -12.62 9.38 -48.30
N ILE A 47 -13.58 9.33 -49.22
CA ILE A 47 -14.95 8.91 -48.92
C ILE A 47 -15.41 7.83 -49.90
N ASP A 48 -16.29 6.97 -49.41
CA ASP A 48 -16.91 5.93 -50.22
C ASP A 48 -17.71 6.49 -51.41
N ASP A 49 -17.94 5.66 -52.43
CA ASP A 49 -18.65 6.07 -53.64
C ASP A 49 -20.12 6.44 -53.36
N SER A 50 -20.72 5.90 -52.29
CA SER A 50 -22.07 6.25 -51.82
C SER A 50 -22.20 7.65 -51.19
N MET A 51 -21.08 8.36 -50.95
CA MET A 51 -21.06 9.65 -50.27
C MET A 51 -20.78 10.83 -51.23
N GLN A 52 -21.44 11.97 -50.97
CA GLN A 52 -21.23 13.20 -51.73
C GLN A 52 -20.05 14.02 -51.17
N PHE A 53 -19.12 14.41 -52.04
CA PHE A 53 -18.02 15.31 -51.69
C PHE A 53 -18.46 16.77 -51.76
N ARG A 54 -18.87 17.32 -50.62
CA ARG A 54 -19.35 18.71 -50.52
C ARG A 54 -18.20 19.72 -50.37
N ARG A 55 -18.48 20.98 -50.71
CA ARG A 55 -17.62 22.12 -50.36
C ARG A 55 -17.63 22.32 -48.84
N ASP A 56 -16.46 22.54 -48.24
CA ASP A 56 -16.27 22.72 -46.79
C ASP A 56 -15.24 23.83 -46.57
N ARG A 57 -15.64 24.96 -45.97
CA ARG A 57 -14.73 26.08 -45.65
C ARG A 57 -13.63 25.69 -44.66
N GLY A 58 -13.91 24.76 -43.75
CA GLY A 58 -12.90 24.21 -42.83
C GLY A 58 -11.82 23.42 -43.57
N ARG A 59 -12.15 22.71 -44.66
CA ARG A 59 -11.16 22.03 -45.52
C ARG A 59 -10.18 23.02 -46.15
N ASN A 60 -10.69 24.14 -46.66
CA ASN A 60 -9.83 25.16 -47.27
C ASN A 60 -8.87 25.77 -46.25
N GLU A 61 -9.35 26.06 -45.04
CA GLU A 61 -8.49 26.56 -43.96
C GLU A 61 -7.43 25.53 -43.55
N LEU A 62 -7.81 24.25 -43.47
CA LEU A 62 -6.86 23.19 -43.16
C LEU A 62 -5.77 23.03 -44.24
N TYR A 63 -6.11 23.18 -45.53
CA TYR A 63 -5.11 23.26 -46.60
C TYR A 63 -4.18 24.46 -46.43
N ASN A 64 -4.70 25.64 -46.09
CA ASN A 64 -3.88 26.83 -45.82
C ASN A 64 -2.89 26.59 -44.68
N ILE A 65 -3.31 25.93 -43.60
CA ILE A 65 -2.45 25.56 -42.46
C ILE A 65 -1.33 24.64 -42.92
N MET A 66 -1.67 23.61 -43.70
CA MET A 66 -0.70 22.64 -44.21
C MET A 66 0.33 23.31 -45.12
N GLU A 67 -0.11 24.18 -46.02
CA GLU A 67 0.78 24.89 -46.95
C GLU A 67 1.68 25.89 -46.21
N LYS A 68 1.11 26.73 -45.34
CA LYS A 68 1.85 27.77 -44.59
C LYS A 68 2.92 27.19 -43.66
N ASN A 69 2.65 26.04 -43.05
CA ASN A 69 3.55 25.40 -42.09
C ASN A 69 4.36 24.23 -42.67
N ASN A 70 4.33 24.03 -44.00
CA ASN A 70 4.98 22.92 -44.71
C ASN A 70 4.66 21.55 -44.09
N MET A 71 3.40 21.34 -43.72
CA MET A 71 2.90 20.10 -43.12
C MET A 71 2.25 19.21 -44.16
N VAL A 72 2.41 17.90 -43.99
CA VAL A 72 1.82 16.87 -44.87
C VAL A 72 1.02 15.86 -44.06
N ASP A 73 -0.03 15.32 -44.68
CA ASP A 73 -0.74 14.16 -44.16
C ASP A 73 0.08 12.90 -44.42
N VAL A 74 0.75 12.42 -43.37
CA VAL A 74 1.71 11.32 -43.43
C VAL A 74 1.12 10.04 -44.00
N TRP A 75 -0.14 9.73 -43.69
CA TRP A 75 -0.75 8.51 -44.22
C TRP A 75 -0.94 8.60 -45.73
N ARG A 76 -1.38 9.75 -46.23
CA ARG A 76 -1.58 10.00 -47.67
C ARG A 76 -0.25 10.04 -48.42
N GLU A 77 0.77 10.67 -47.84
CA GLU A 77 2.13 10.71 -48.41
C GLU A 77 2.71 9.30 -48.60
N MET A 78 2.53 8.41 -47.61
CA MET A 78 3.08 7.05 -47.65
C MET A 78 2.25 6.05 -48.49
N ASN A 79 0.94 6.25 -48.60
CA ASN A 79 0.02 5.28 -49.23
C ASN A 79 -0.54 5.74 -50.58
N GLY A 80 -0.18 6.94 -51.05
CA GLY A 80 -0.55 7.46 -52.36
C GLY A 80 -2.07 7.45 -52.59
N MET A 81 -2.52 6.84 -53.69
CA MET A 81 -3.95 6.77 -54.07
C MET A 81 -4.69 5.56 -53.46
N LYS A 82 -4.13 4.89 -52.45
CA LYS A 82 -4.85 3.81 -51.76
C LYS A 82 -6.12 4.35 -51.09
N ARG A 83 -7.24 3.63 -51.25
CA ARG A 83 -8.49 3.87 -50.51
C ARG A 83 -8.48 3.07 -49.21
N GLU A 84 -8.47 3.77 -48.08
CA GLU A 84 -8.63 3.20 -46.74
C GLU A 84 -9.35 4.26 -45.90
N TYR A 85 -10.27 3.83 -45.04
CA TYR A 85 -11.17 4.73 -44.32
C TYR A 85 -10.90 4.65 -42.82
N SER A 86 -10.96 5.81 -42.17
CA SER A 86 -10.77 5.91 -40.72
C SER A 86 -12.06 5.83 -39.94
N ARG A 87 -13.22 6.03 -40.58
CA ARG A 87 -14.55 5.98 -39.98
C ARG A 87 -15.51 5.16 -40.84
N ARG A 88 -16.32 4.32 -40.22
CA ARG A 88 -17.33 3.45 -40.87
C ARG A 88 -18.65 3.53 -40.10
N GLN A 89 -19.73 3.89 -40.78
CA GLN A 89 -21.06 4.02 -40.18
C GLN A 89 -22.12 3.40 -41.10
N ILE A 90 -23.07 2.65 -40.53
CA ILE A 90 -24.26 2.19 -41.25
C ILE A 90 -25.38 3.20 -41.02
N VAL A 91 -25.89 3.81 -42.09
CA VAL A 91 -27.02 4.76 -42.06
C VAL A 91 -28.04 4.29 -43.09
N ASP A 92 -29.29 4.10 -42.67
CA ASP A 92 -30.38 3.60 -43.54
C ASP A 92 -30.03 2.31 -44.30
N LYS A 93 -29.32 1.39 -43.63
CA LYS A 93 -28.83 0.11 -44.18
C LYS A 93 -27.75 0.24 -45.28
N ILE A 94 -27.19 1.43 -45.48
CA ILE A 94 -26.07 1.68 -46.40
C ILE A 94 -24.81 1.97 -45.59
N LEU A 95 -23.71 1.29 -45.92
CA LEU A 95 -22.40 1.52 -45.32
C LEU A 95 -21.80 2.80 -45.88
N LYS A 96 -21.57 3.79 -45.01
CA LYS A 96 -20.89 5.05 -45.31
C LYS A 96 -19.51 5.03 -44.67
N GLN A 97 -18.47 5.32 -45.46
CA GLN A 97 -17.08 5.28 -45.00
C GLN A 97 -16.33 6.55 -45.38
N SER A 98 -15.52 7.06 -44.46
CA SER A 98 -14.76 8.29 -44.66
C SER A 98 -13.41 8.24 -43.94
N ARG A 99 -12.40 8.92 -44.47
CA ARG A 99 -11.10 9.14 -43.83
C ARG A 99 -11.03 10.57 -43.32
N ILE A 100 -11.16 10.71 -42.01
CA ILE A 100 -11.21 11.99 -41.29
C ILE A 100 -10.21 12.05 -40.13
N ASP A 101 -9.59 10.94 -39.76
CA ASP A 101 -8.52 10.90 -38.78
C ASP A 101 -7.18 11.06 -39.49
N LEU A 102 -6.46 12.17 -39.24
CA LEU A 102 -5.23 12.52 -39.94
C LEU A 102 -4.04 12.58 -38.97
N PHE A 103 -2.84 12.53 -39.55
CA PHE A 103 -1.60 12.82 -38.85
C PHE A 103 -0.77 13.76 -39.72
N LEU A 104 -0.61 14.97 -39.23
CA LEU A 104 0.11 16.05 -39.87
C LEU A 104 1.45 16.23 -39.14
N CYS A 105 2.54 16.18 -39.88
CA CYS A 105 3.87 16.62 -39.42
C CYS A 105 4.52 17.46 -40.50
N LYS A 106 5.63 18.13 -40.18
CA LYS A 106 6.42 18.83 -41.19
C LYS A 106 6.93 17.82 -42.22
N LYS A 107 7.03 18.23 -43.49
CA LYS A 107 7.47 17.36 -44.60
C LYS A 107 8.85 16.74 -44.33
N GLU A 108 9.74 17.53 -43.75
CA GLU A 108 11.08 17.13 -43.31
C GLU A 108 11.10 16.19 -42.09
N GLU A 109 9.96 15.90 -41.43
CA GLU A 109 9.90 14.90 -40.34
C GLU A 109 9.38 13.53 -40.82
N VAL A 110 8.96 13.42 -42.08
CA VAL A 110 8.35 12.19 -42.62
C VAL A 110 9.36 11.04 -42.67
N HIS A 111 10.67 11.31 -42.84
CA HIS A 111 11.71 10.26 -42.86
C HIS A 111 11.88 9.55 -41.51
N TYR A 112 11.42 10.15 -40.40
CA TYR A 112 11.36 9.46 -39.12
C TYR A 112 10.22 8.43 -39.07
N VAL A 113 9.24 8.51 -39.97
CA VAL A 113 8.08 7.61 -40.00
C VAL A 113 8.42 6.33 -40.77
N THR A 114 8.36 5.20 -40.08
CA THR A 114 8.63 3.88 -40.67
C THR A 114 7.37 3.19 -41.18
N LYS A 115 6.18 3.55 -40.68
CA LYS A 115 4.90 2.94 -41.07
C LYS A 115 3.71 3.81 -40.69
N ALA A 116 2.73 3.96 -41.59
CA ALA A 116 1.42 4.55 -41.33
C ALA A 116 0.30 3.64 -41.89
N SER A 117 -0.70 3.30 -41.06
CA SER A 117 -1.82 2.42 -41.47
C SER A 117 -3.04 2.60 -40.57
N TYR A 118 -4.26 2.48 -41.10
CA TYR A 118 -5.44 2.33 -40.23
C TYR A 118 -5.55 0.90 -39.71
N LYS A 119 -5.95 0.76 -38.44
CA LYS A 119 -6.19 -0.52 -37.79
C LYS A 119 -7.59 -0.52 -37.22
N ASN A 120 -8.38 -1.51 -37.62
CA ASN A 120 -9.73 -1.69 -37.13
C ASN A 120 -9.76 -1.77 -35.59
N TYR A 121 -10.77 -1.13 -35.00
CA TYR A 121 -11.08 -1.22 -33.58
C TYR A 121 -12.56 -1.54 -33.42
N SER A 122 -12.87 -2.70 -32.83
CA SER A 122 -14.24 -3.22 -32.79
C SER A 122 -15.21 -2.41 -31.91
N GLU A 123 -14.69 -1.51 -31.07
CA GLU A 123 -15.45 -0.73 -30.08
C GLU A 123 -15.66 0.74 -30.49
N SER A 124 -15.32 1.12 -31.72
CA SER A 124 -15.54 2.45 -32.25
C SER A 124 -15.99 2.39 -33.70
N ASP A 125 -16.78 3.39 -34.12
CA ASP A 125 -17.01 3.67 -35.54
C ASP A 125 -15.76 4.23 -36.23
N HIS A 126 -14.67 4.49 -35.50
CA HIS A 126 -13.36 4.85 -36.02
C HIS A 126 -12.33 3.72 -35.91
N ASP A 127 -11.54 3.55 -36.96
CA ASP A 127 -10.29 2.79 -36.99
C ASP A 127 -9.15 3.64 -36.40
N PHE A 128 -8.21 2.99 -35.70
CA PHE A 128 -7.01 3.65 -35.22
C PHE A 128 -6.06 4.01 -36.36
N LEU A 129 -5.76 5.29 -36.52
CA LEU A 129 -4.57 5.70 -37.27
C LEU A 129 -3.30 5.28 -36.49
N TRP A 130 -2.60 4.27 -37.00
CA TRP A 130 -1.39 3.74 -36.40
C TRP A 130 -0.15 4.24 -37.13
N ILE A 131 0.72 4.95 -36.42
CA ILE A 131 1.99 5.47 -36.94
C ILE A 131 3.16 4.98 -36.10
N SER A 132 4.19 4.51 -36.79
CA SER A 132 5.46 4.08 -36.21
C SER A 132 6.54 5.07 -36.63
N MET A 133 7.24 5.65 -35.65
CA MET A 133 8.37 6.54 -35.90
C MET A 133 9.61 5.97 -35.24
N ASN A 134 10.74 5.99 -35.95
CA ASN A 134 12.04 5.68 -35.38
C ASN A 134 12.67 6.98 -34.86
N LEU A 135 12.65 7.15 -33.54
CA LEU A 135 13.19 8.31 -32.84
C LEU A 135 14.39 7.94 -31.94
N ASN A 136 14.87 6.69 -31.98
CA ASN A 136 15.87 6.19 -31.03
C ASN A 136 17.28 6.18 -31.64
N GLU A 137 18.22 6.76 -30.90
CA GLU A 137 19.67 6.62 -31.08
C GLU A 137 20.26 5.45 -30.25
N THR A 138 19.47 4.77 -29.39
CA THR A 138 19.99 3.74 -28.45
C THR A 138 19.33 2.36 -28.60
N ASP A 139 20.18 1.32 -28.68
CA ASP A 139 19.81 -0.10 -28.76
C ASP A 139 19.11 -0.63 -27.50
N LYS A 140 18.08 -1.48 -27.71
CA LYS A 140 17.40 -2.23 -26.64
C LYS A 140 17.62 -3.72 -26.82
N GLY A 141 18.03 -4.39 -25.74
CA GLY A 141 18.25 -5.84 -25.74
C GLY A 141 16.97 -6.67 -25.57
N PRO A 142 17.04 -7.98 -25.87
CA PRO A 142 15.90 -8.89 -25.84
C PRO A 142 15.34 -9.16 -24.43
N GLY A 143 16.06 -8.76 -23.38
CA GLY A 143 15.70 -9.04 -22.00
C GLY A 143 16.04 -10.47 -21.58
N VAL A 144 15.42 -10.92 -20.48
CA VAL A 144 15.63 -12.27 -19.92
C VAL A 144 14.27 -12.96 -19.91
N TRP A 145 14.24 -14.24 -20.29
CA TRP A 145 13.01 -15.03 -20.30
C TRP A 145 12.46 -15.19 -18.87
N ILE A 146 11.15 -15.07 -18.72
CA ILE A 146 10.42 -15.28 -17.48
C ILE A 146 9.19 -16.11 -17.84
N LEU A 147 8.91 -17.15 -17.05
CA LEU A 147 7.73 -17.99 -17.23
C LEU A 147 6.46 -17.12 -17.18
N ASN A 148 5.59 -17.31 -18.18
CA ASN A 148 4.25 -16.75 -18.15
C ASN A 148 3.41 -17.51 -17.13
N THR A 149 3.13 -16.90 -15.97
CA THR A 149 2.37 -17.53 -14.87
C THR A 149 0.95 -17.89 -15.24
N GLU A 150 0.39 -17.35 -16.34
CA GLU A 150 -0.93 -17.76 -16.84
C GLU A 150 -0.94 -19.22 -17.33
N LEU A 151 0.20 -19.77 -17.76
CA LEU A 151 0.30 -21.19 -18.11
C LEU A 151 0.01 -22.10 -16.92
N LEU A 152 0.34 -21.64 -15.71
CA LEU A 152 0.11 -22.38 -14.47
C LEU A 152 -1.38 -22.51 -14.12
N LYS A 153 -2.29 -21.92 -14.91
CA LYS A 153 -3.73 -22.10 -14.77
C LYS A 153 -4.27 -23.23 -15.65
N LEU A 154 -3.50 -23.68 -16.65
CA LEU A 154 -3.93 -24.68 -17.61
C LEU A 154 -3.63 -26.08 -17.08
N GLU A 155 -4.66 -26.89 -16.83
CA GLU A 155 -4.49 -28.24 -16.26
C GLU A 155 -3.59 -29.15 -17.11
N LEU A 156 -3.78 -29.15 -18.44
CA LEU A 156 -2.90 -29.93 -19.34
C LEU A 156 -1.43 -29.50 -19.21
N TYR A 157 -1.15 -28.20 -19.07
CA TYR A 157 0.22 -27.72 -18.89
C TYR A 157 0.79 -28.19 -17.54
N LYS A 158 -0.01 -28.19 -16.47
CA LYS A 158 0.43 -28.68 -15.16
C LYS A 158 0.75 -30.16 -15.21
N MET A 159 -0.14 -30.98 -15.76
CA MET A 159 0.04 -32.44 -15.87
C MET A 159 1.33 -32.78 -16.64
N GLU A 160 1.59 -32.10 -17.76
CA GLU A 160 2.79 -32.32 -18.56
C GLU A 160 4.07 -31.90 -17.82
N ILE A 161 4.06 -30.74 -17.14
CA ILE A 161 5.19 -30.30 -16.32
C ILE A 161 5.45 -31.27 -15.16
N GLU A 162 4.40 -31.70 -14.47
CA GLU A 162 4.49 -32.64 -13.36
C GLU A 162 5.01 -34.00 -13.82
N SER A 163 4.54 -34.49 -14.98
CA SER A 163 5.07 -35.68 -15.65
C SER A 163 6.55 -35.54 -15.98
N ILE A 164 6.98 -34.40 -16.55
CA ILE A 164 8.40 -34.13 -16.82
C ILE A 164 9.23 -34.17 -15.53
N ILE A 165 8.72 -33.61 -14.42
CA ILE A 165 9.41 -33.61 -13.12
C ILE A 165 9.50 -35.03 -12.58
N ILE A 166 8.39 -35.77 -12.50
CA ILE A 166 8.35 -37.12 -11.93
C ILE A 166 9.23 -38.08 -12.74
N ASN A 167 9.08 -38.07 -14.07
CA ASN A 167 9.87 -38.96 -14.93
C ASN A 167 11.36 -38.61 -14.92
N SER A 168 11.71 -37.35 -14.65
CA SER A 168 13.12 -36.95 -14.61
C SER A 168 13.90 -37.57 -13.46
N VAL A 169 13.25 -38.01 -12.38
CA VAL A 169 13.92 -38.65 -11.25
C VAL A 169 14.49 -40.03 -11.62
N ASN A 170 13.95 -40.68 -12.66
CA ASN A 170 14.46 -41.97 -13.17
C ASN A 170 15.71 -41.83 -14.06
N ASP A 171 16.18 -40.60 -14.30
CA ASP A 171 17.41 -40.33 -15.05
C ASP A 171 18.63 -40.78 -14.23
N GLU A 172 19.57 -41.53 -14.81
CA GLU A 172 20.79 -41.97 -14.11
C GLU A 172 21.56 -40.79 -13.49
N MET A 173 21.48 -39.60 -14.12
CA MET A 173 22.09 -38.37 -13.58
C MET A 173 21.50 -37.93 -12.24
N TYR A 174 20.28 -38.34 -11.88
CA TYR A 174 19.64 -38.02 -10.61
C TYR A 174 20.42 -38.60 -9.43
N GLU A 175 20.97 -39.81 -9.55
CA GLU A 175 21.75 -40.39 -8.46
C GLU A 175 23.21 -39.95 -8.49
N MET A 176 23.81 -39.83 -9.68
CA MET A 176 25.23 -39.50 -9.83
C MET A 176 25.55 -38.02 -9.55
N GLU A 177 24.78 -37.10 -10.14
CA GLU A 177 25.07 -35.64 -10.11
C GLU A 177 23.78 -34.81 -9.99
N LYS A 178 23.11 -34.90 -8.83
CA LYS A 178 21.85 -34.19 -8.50
C LYS A 178 21.86 -32.71 -8.89
N GLY A 179 22.96 -32.00 -8.62
CA GLY A 179 23.11 -30.59 -8.97
C GLY A 179 23.06 -30.31 -10.47
N PHE A 180 23.74 -31.12 -11.27
CA PHE A 180 23.72 -31.01 -12.74
C PHE A 180 22.35 -31.41 -13.29
N TRP A 181 21.81 -32.52 -12.79
CA TRP A 181 20.48 -32.98 -13.14
C TRP A 181 19.42 -31.90 -12.92
N TRP A 182 19.46 -31.20 -11.78
CA TRP A 182 18.50 -30.14 -11.45
C TRP A 182 18.59 -28.97 -12.44
N ASP A 183 19.80 -28.54 -12.78
CA ASP A 183 20.03 -27.47 -13.76
C ASP A 183 19.53 -27.90 -15.17
N SER A 184 19.75 -29.16 -15.55
CA SER A 184 19.24 -29.76 -16.78
C SER A 184 17.71 -29.82 -16.81
N LEU A 185 17.07 -30.28 -15.73
CA LEU A 185 15.62 -30.29 -15.57
C LEU A 185 15.03 -28.89 -15.74
N LYS A 186 15.57 -27.88 -15.05
CA LYS A 186 15.10 -26.48 -15.22
C LYS A 186 15.23 -26.00 -16.66
N SER A 187 16.31 -26.38 -17.36
CA SER A 187 16.45 -26.06 -18.79
C SER A 187 15.40 -26.77 -19.65
N ARG A 188 15.08 -28.05 -19.39
CA ARG A 188 14.00 -28.79 -20.08
C ARG A 188 12.64 -28.13 -19.85
N LEU A 189 12.32 -27.82 -18.60
CA LEU A 189 11.09 -27.12 -18.22
C LEU A 189 10.96 -25.78 -18.94
N LYS A 190 12.03 -24.96 -18.95
CA LYS A 190 12.07 -23.69 -19.68
C LYS A 190 11.81 -23.87 -21.18
N LYS A 191 12.49 -24.82 -21.83
CA LYS A 191 12.29 -25.10 -23.27
C LYS A 191 10.84 -25.50 -23.55
N PHE A 192 10.30 -26.43 -22.76
CA PHE A 192 8.90 -26.86 -22.86
C PHE A 192 7.94 -25.68 -22.69
N SER A 193 8.10 -24.86 -21.64
CA SER A 193 7.25 -23.68 -21.42
C SER A 193 7.31 -22.67 -22.57
N MET A 194 8.49 -22.48 -23.18
CA MET A 194 8.67 -21.61 -24.34
C MET A 194 7.95 -22.14 -25.57
N GLU A 195 8.07 -23.43 -25.85
CA GLU A 195 7.42 -24.10 -26.98
C GLU A 195 5.90 -24.13 -26.81
N TYR A 196 5.42 -24.48 -25.61
CA TYR A 196 4.02 -24.46 -25.27
C TYR A 196 3.42 -23.06 -25.40
N SER A 197 4.14 -22.03 -24.93
CA SER A 197 3.76 -20.61 -25.12
C SER A 197 3.69 -20.23 -26.60
N LYS A 198 4.67 -20.65 -27.42
CA LYS A 198 4.67 -20.40 -28.87
C LYS A 198 3.49 -21.08 -29.54
N LYS A 199 3.18 -22.34 -29.18
CA LYS A 199 2.03 -23.10 -29.70
C LYS A 199 0.72 -22.39 -29.41
N ILE A 200 0.49 -21.99 -28.15
CA ILE A 200 -0.69 -21.21 -27.74
C ILE A 200 -0.75 -19.89 -28.50
N GLN A 201 0.36 -19.14 -28.55
CA GLN A 201 0.38 -17.82 -29.18
C GLN A 201 0.14 -17.91 -30.70
N LYS A 202 0.66 -18.96 -31.35
CA LYS A 202 0.41 -19.24 -32.77
C LYS A 202 -1.07 -19.60 -33.00
N ALA A 203 -1.65 -20.49 -32.18
CA ALA A 203 -3.06 -20.82 -32.23
C ALA A 203 -3.95 -19.57 -32.05
N LYS A 204 -3.64 -18.73 -31.06
CA LYS A 204 -4.34 -17.46 -30.83
C LYS A 204 -4.24 -16.50 -32.02
N ARG A 205 -3.04 -16.35 -32.62
CA ARG A 205 -2.84 -15.49 -33.80
C ARG A 205 -3.58 -16.01 -35.03
N MET A 206 -3.57 -17.32 -35.27
CA MET A 206 -4.30 -17.92 -36.39
C MET A 206 -5.81 -17.75 -36.21
N LYS A 207 -6.32 -17.97 -34.99
CA LYS A 207 -7.73 -17.72 -34.66
C LYS A 207 -8.10 -16.25 -34.93
N GLU A 208 -7.29 -15.31 -34.43
CA GLU A 208 -7.51 -13.88 -34.68
C GLU A 208 -7.49 -13.53 -36.16
N MET A 209 -6.52 -14.04 -36.91
CA MET A 209 -6.39 -13.74 -38.34
C MET A 209 -7.56 -14.32 -39.14
N LYS A 210 -8.04 -15.51 -38.77
CA LYS A 210 -9.24 -16.13 -39.36
C LYS A 210 -10.47 -15.28 -39.11
N ILE A 211 -10.72 -14.90 -37.85
CA ILE A 211 -11.87 -14.06 -37.47
C ILE A 211 -11.81 -12.70 -38.18
N LYS A 212 -10.64 -12.06 -38.26
CA LYS A 212 -10.47 -10.78 -38.98
C LYS A 212 -10.80 -10.90 -40.47
N LYS A 213 -10.30 -11.95 -41.11
CA LYS A 213 -10.54 -12.18 -42.54
C LYS A 213 -12.02 -12.45 -42.82
N GLU A 214 -12.65 -13.30 -42.00
CA GLU A 214 -14.08 -13.57 -42.08
C GLU A 214 -14.90 -12.29 -41.84
N TRP A 215 -14.53 -11.48 -40.84
CA TRP A 215 -15.20 -10.21 -40.56
C TRP A 215 -15.07 -9.21 -41.72
N ASP A 216 -13.88 -9.05 -42.29
CA ASP A 216 -13.63 -8.18 -43.45
C ASP A 216 -14.41 -8.64 -44.70
N GLU A 217 -14.54 -9.96 -44.90
CA GLU A 217 -15.30 -10.53 -46.01
C GLU A 217 -16.81 -10.33 -45.85
N GLU A 218 -17.37 -10.55 -44.65
CA GLU A 218 -18.80 -10.33 -44.40
C GLU A 218 -19.16 -8.83 -44.44
N MET A 219 -18.28 -7.96 -43.94
CA MET A 219 -18.45 -6.51 -44.05
C MET A 219 -18.41 -5.98 -45.48
N ARG A 220 -17.84 -6.71 -46.44
CA ARG A 220 -17.86 -6.34 -47.87
C ARG A 220 -19.12 -6.79 -48.60
N LYS A 221 -19.85 -7.78 -48.07
CA LYS A 221 -20.99 -8.43 -48.75
C LYS A 221 -22.36 -7.84 -48.39
N VAL A 222 -22.40 -6.79 -47.56
CA VAL A 222 -23.60 -6.28 -46.85
C VAL A 222 -24.92 -6.47 -47.62
N ASN A 223 -25.62 -7.54 -47.26
CA ASN A 223 -27.04 -7.75 -47.52
C ASN A 223 -27.74 -7.92 -46.16
N VAL A 224 -29.03 -7.59 -46.08
CA VAL A 224 -29.80 -7.36 -44.84
C VAL A 224 -29.85 -8.56 -43.87
N ASN A 225 -29.36 -9.75 -44.26
CA ASN A 225 -29.39 -10.99 -43.48
C ASN A 225 -28.08 -11.35 -42.73
N ASP A 226 -26.96 -10.65 -42.95
CA ASP A 226 -25.64 -11.06 -42.39
C ASP A 226 -25.16 -10.24 -41.17
N ILE A 227 -25.99 -9.33 -40.63
CA ILE A 227 -25.62 -8.43 -39.53
C ILE A 227 -25.30 -9.20 -38.24
N ASP A 228 -26.01 -10.28 -37.94
CA ASP A 228 -25.80 -11.06 -36.71
C ASP A 228 -24.43 -11.75 -36.70
N LYS A 229 -23.99 -12.27 -37.85
CA LYS A 229 -22.67 -12.89 -38.01
C LYS A 229 -21.52 -11.89 -37.89
N ILE A 230 -21.74 -10.66 -38.37
CA ILE A 230 -20.79 -9.54 -38.18
C ILE A 230 -20.67 -9.20 -36.69
N ILE A 231 -21.78 -9.16 -35.95
CA ILE A 231 -21.80 -8.91 -34.49
C ILE A 231 -21.09 -10.04 -33.74
N GLU A 232 -21.31 -11.30 -34.10
CA GLU A 232 -20.63 -12.46 -33.50
C GLU A 232 -19.11 -12.42 -33.72
N LEU A 233 -18.66 -12.12 -34.94
CA LEU A 233 -17.24 -11.99 -35.27
C LEU A 233 -16.59 -10.78 -34.57
N GLN A 234 -17.32 -9.66 -34.42
CA GLN A 234 -16.86 -8.52 -33.61
C GLN A 234 -16.68 -8.90 -32.14
N GLU A 235 -17.60 -9.69 -31.59
CA GLU A 235 -17.56 -10.16 -30.22
C GLU A 235 -16.38 -11.10 -29.96
N GLU A 236 -16.08 -12.01 -30.90
CA GLU A 236 -14.89 -12.86 -30.80
C GLU A 236 -13.59 -12.05 -30.92
N LEU A 237 -13.56 -11.06 -31.82
CA LEU A 237 -12.41 -10.15 -31.97
C LEU A 237 -12.15 -9.38 -30.67
N ARG A 238 -13.23 -8.85 -30.07
CA ARG A 238 -13.20 -8.11 -28.81
C ARG A 238 -12.57 -8.95 -27.70
N LYS A 239 -12.97 -10.21 -27.54
CA LYS A 239 -12.40 -11.13 -26.54
C LYS A 239 -10.89 -11.31 -26.71
N ILE A 240 -10.40 -11.43 -27.96
CA ILE A 240 -8.97 -11.56 -28.24
C ILE A 240 -8.21 -10.27 -27.89
N GLU A 241 -8.79 -9.10 -28.17
CA GLU A 241 -8.21 -7.81 -27.85
C GLU A 241 -8.15 -7.55 -26.34
N GLU A 242 -9.18 -7.95 -25.60
CA GLU A 242 -9.21 -7.90 -24.14
C GLU A 242 -8.11 -8.77 -23.51
N GLU A 243 -7.91 -10.00 -24.00
CA GLU A 243 -6.81 -10.86 -23.54
C GLU A 243 -5.43 -10.23 -23.79
N LYS A 244 -5.22 -9.60 -24.95
CA LYS A 244 -3.97 -8.89 -25.25
C LYS A 244 -3.75 -7.71 -24.31
N CYS A 245 -4.83 -7.00 -24.00
CA CYS A 245 -4.83 -5.91 -23.03
C CYS A 245 -4.42 -6.42 -21.64
N LYS A 246 -5.01 -7.52 -21.15
CA LYS A 246 -4.61 -8.19 -19.90
C LYS A 246 -3.12 -8.54 -19.89
N GLY A 247 -2.60 -9.14 -20.97
CA GLY A 247 -1.18 -9.45 -21.10
C GLY A 247 -0.28 -8.21 -21.03
N ALA A 248 -0.71 -7.10 -21.64
CA ALA A 248 0.01 -5.82 -21.55
C ALA A 248 -0.03 -5.23 -20.13
N ILE A 249 -1.14 -5.41 -19.42
CA ILE A 249 -1.32 -4.93 -18.04
C ILE A 249 -0.40 -5.68 -17.06
N ILE A 250 -0.24 -7.00 -17.23
CA ILE A 250 0.71 -7.79 -16.43
C ILE A 250 2.15 -7.31 -16.66
N ARG A 251 2.53 -7.06 -17.92
CA ARG A 251 3.87 -6.57 -18.30
C ARG A 251 4.15 -5.14 -17.77
N SER A 252 3.13 -4.28 -17.75
CA SER A 252 3.24 -2.91 -17.21
C SER A 252 3.17 -2.84 -15.68
N ARG A 253 2.91 -3.97 -15.00
CA ARG A 253 2.70 -4.09 -13.55
C ARG A 253 1.55 -3.21 -13.02
N ALA A 254 0.58 -2.89 -13.87
CA ALA A 254 -0.62 -2.14 -13.48
C ALA A 254 -1.68 -3.10 -12.90
N LYS A 255 -1.49 -3.55 -11.66
CA LYS A 255 -2.57 -4.25 -10.95
C LYS A 255 -3.66 -3.24 -10.63
N ASP A 256 -4.76 -3.21 -11.40
CA ASP A 256 -6.09 -2.65 -11.05
C ASP A 256 -7.08 -2.85 -12.22
N ILE A 257 -7.22 -4.07 -12.75
CA ILE A 257 -7.96 -4.32 -14.00
C ILE A 257 -9.49 -4.20 -13.89
N VAL A 258 -10.12 -4.26 -12.71
CA VAL A 258 -11.56 -4.58 -12.67
C VAL A 258 -12.49 -3.51 -12.10
N GLU A 259 -12.08 -2.58 -11.24
CA GLU A 259 -13.05 -1.62 -10.66
C GLU A 259 -12.58 -0.16 -10.75
N GLY A 260 -12.99 0.50 -11.82
CA GLY A 260 -13.49 1.87 -11.72
C GLY A 260 -12.46 2.97 -11.44
N GLU A 261 -11.98 3.73 -12.42
CA GLU A 261 -12.84 4.31 -13.46
C GLU A 261 -11.99 4.59 -14.72
N ARG A 262 -11.18 3.59 -15.09
CA ARG A 262 -10.31 3.37 -16.30
C ARG A 262 -9.22 4.43 -16.57
N SER A 263 -7.96 4.00 -16.76
CA SER A 263 -7.03 4.77 -17.61
C SER A 263 -6.94 4.12 -19.00
N THR A 264 -7.32 4.93 -19.98
CA THR A 264 -6.92 4.89 -21.39
C THR A 264 -5.38 4.98 -21.52
N LYS A 265 -4.87 5.02 -22.76
CA LYS A 265 -3.51 5.36 -23.29
C LYS A 265 -2.38 5.72 -22.28
N TYR A 266 -2.68 6.49 -21.22
CA TYR A 266 -1.85 6.79 -20.05
C TYR A 266 -1.21 5.59 -19.32
N PHE A 267 -1.85 4.42 -19.19
CA PHE A 267 -1.16 3.25 -18.57
C PHE A 267 -0.02 2.71 -19.44
N TYR A 268 -0.13 2.81 -20.77
CA TYR A 268 0.97 2.55 -21.69
C TYR A 268 2.09 3.60 -21.57
N GLU A 269 1.78 4.82 -21.13
CA GLU A 269 2.77 5.86 -20.87
C GLU A 269 3.52 5.65 -19.55
N LEU A 270 2.93 5.03 -18.53
CA LEU A 270 3.62 4.76 -17.26
C LEU A 270 4.76 3.74 -17.40
N GLU A 271 4.56 2.73 -18.26
CA GLU A 271 5.60 1.80 -18.70
C GLU A 271 6.67 2.54 -19.52
N LYS A 272 6.26 3.30 -20.54
CA LYS A 272 7.19 4.05 -21.42
C LYS A 272 7.98 5.12 -20.66
N THR A 273 7.38 5.79 -19.67
CA THR A 273 8.02 6.83 -18.86
C THR A 273 9.00 6.22 -17.87
N ARG A 274 8.67 5.09 -17.24
CA ARG A 274 9.62 4.35 -16.39
C ARG A 274 10.77 3.75 -17.22
N GLN A 275 10.46 3.17 -18.38
CA GLN A 275 11.48 2.67 -19.31
C GLN A 275 12.39 3.80 -19.79
N ARG A 276 11.85 4.94 -20.24
CA ARG A 276 12.65 6.13 -20.64
C ARG A 276 13.51 6.66 -19.49
N ALA A 277 12.99 6.68 -18.26
CA ALA A 277 13.76 7.07 -17.09
C ALA A 277 14.88 6.08 -16.73
N ASP A 278 14.67 4.78 -16.96
CA ASP A 278 15.62 3.71 -16.65
C ASP A 278 16.65 3.43 -17.76
N ILE A 279 16.44 3.93 -18.99
CA ILE A 279 17.43 3.83 -20.06
C ILE A 279 18.64 4.68 -19.67
N ILE A 280 19.80 4.04 -19.71
CA ILE A 280 21.10 4.70 -19.53
C ILE A 280 21.62 5.03 -20.93
N THR A 281 21.73 6.31 -21.23
CA THR A 281 22.18 6.85 -22.52
C THR A 281 23.67 7.17 -22.51
N SER A 282 24.21 7.56 -21.36
CA SER A 282 25.63 7.86 -21.19
C SER A 282 26.09 7.60 -19.75
N ILE A 283 27.38 7.31 -19.57
CA ILE A 283 28.03 7.07 -18.28
C ILE A 283 29.36 7.81 -18.24
N LYS A 284 29.67 8.42 -17.09
CA LYS A 284 30.97 9.06 -16.85
C LYS A 284 32.03 8.01 -16.49
N ILE A 285 33.19 8.09 -17.16
CA ILE A 285 34.39 7.32 -16.80
C ILE A 285 35.25 8.09 -15.79
N GLN A 286 36.25 7.42 -15.19
CA GLN A 286 37.11 7.99 -14.14
C GLN A 286 37.81 9.30 -14.53
N ASP A 287 38.12 9.51 -15.82
CA ASP A 287 38.77 10.73 -16.33
C ASP A 287 37.80 11.90 -16.60
N GLY A 288 36.53 11.77 -16.20
CA GLY A 288 35.49 12.79 -16.40
C GLY A 288 34.87 12.84 -17.80
N LYS A 289 35.40 12.07 -18.77
CA LYS A 289 34.78 11.86 -20.10
C LYS A 289 33.53 10.97 -19.98
N SER A 290 32.65 11.00 -20.98
CA SER A 290 31.43 10.17 -21.03
C SER A 290 31.51 9.15 -22.16
N VAL A 291 31.01 7.94 -21.91
CA VAL A 291 30.78 6.90 -22.94
C VAL A 291 29.29 6.82 -23.24
N GLU A 292 28.94 6.73 -24.52
CA GLU A 292 27.56 6.74 -25.01
C GLU A 292 27.22 5.50 -25.86
N ASP A 293 28.24 4.82 -26.39
CA ASP A 293 28.07 3.60 -27.16
C ASP A 293 27.74 2.40 -26.26
N LYS A 294 27.03 1.42 -26.82
CA LYS A 294 26.57 0.23 -26.09
C LYS A 294 27.72 -0.56 -25.46
N ALA A 295 28.84 -0.75 -26.18
CA ALA A 295 29.95 -1.57 -25.70
C ALA A 295 30.68 -0.87 -24.56
N GLY A 296 30.96 0.43 -24.70
CA GLY A 296 31.51 1.30 -23.67
C GLY A 296 30.66 1.32 -22.41
N ILE A 297 29.33 1.51 -22.54
CA ILE A 297 28.39 1.50 -21.41
C ILE A 297 28.41 0.16 -20.66
N LEU A 298 28.35 -0.97 -21.38
CA LEU A 298 28.36 -2.30 -20.76
C LEU A 298 29.71 -2.61 -20.10
N GLY A 299 30.82 -2.22 -20.75
CA GLY A 299 32.17 -2.39 -20.23
C GLY A 299 32.40 -1.59 -18.95
N GLU A 300 32.01 -0.32 -18.93
CA GLU A 300 32.17 0.55 -17.76
C GLU A 300 31.33 0.07 -16.57
N ILE A 301 30.07 -0.32 -16.81
CA ILE A 301 29.23 -0.88 -15.76
C ILE A 301 29.82 -2.18 -15.21
N LYS A 302 30.30 -3.07 -16.09
CA LYS A 302 30.96 -4.30 -15.67
C LYS A 302 32.17 -3.98 -14.80
N ARG A 303 33.06 -3.09 -15.24
CA ARG A 303 34.25 -2.66 -14.48
C ARG A 303 33.86 -2.15 -13.10
N PHE A 304 32.98 -1.16 -13.03
CA PHE A 304 32.58 -0.53 -11.77
C PHE A 304 32.00 -1.54 -10.77
N TYR A 305 31.09 -2.43 -11.20
CA TYR A 305 30.50 -3.41 -10.29
C TYR A 305 31.42 -4.59 -9.98
N LYS A 306 32.29 -4.99 -10.92
CA LYS A 306 33.34 -5.98 -10.66
C LYS A 306 34.27 -5.47 -9.56
N ASP A 307 34.76 -4.23 -9.67
CA ASP A 307 35.65 -3.62 -8.67
C ASP A 307 34.94 -3.46 -7.32
N LEU A 308 33.66 -3.07 -7.33
CA LEU A 308 32.86 -2.98 -6.12
C LEU A 308 32.70 -4.33 -5.40
N PHE A 309 32.59 -5.44 -6.13
CA PHE A 309 32.37 -6.78 -5.59
C PHE A 309 33.64 -7.65 -5.49
N THR A 310 34.80 -7.06 -5.77
CA THR A 310 36.11 -7.67 -5.53
C THR A 310 36.55 -7.36 -4.11
N GLU A 311 37.10 -8.36 -3.45
CA GLU A 311 37.62 -8.30 -2.07
C GLU A 311 38.70 -7.24 -1.92
N ASN A 312 38.75 -6.60 -0.76
CA ASN A 312 39.84 -5.72 -0.39
C ASN A 312 40.72 -6.38 0.68
N GLU A 313 41.97 -5.94 0.77
CA GLU A 313 42.84 -6.30 1.88
C GLU A 313 42.28 -5.74 3.19
N VAL A 314 42.22 -6.61 4.20
CA VAL A 314 41.73 -6.32 5.55
C VAL A 314 42.90 -6.37 6.53
N VAL A 315 42.95 -5.41 7.46
CA VAL A 315 43.95 -5.40 8.53
C VAL A 315 43.53 -6.37 9.63
N LEU A 316 44.21 -7.51 9.71
CA LEU A 316 43.87 -8.61 10.63
C LEU A 316 43.88 -8.20 12.12
N GLU A 317 44.76 -7.27 12.52
CA GLU A 317 44.77 -6.75 13.89
C GLU A 317 43.48 -6.00 14.25
N ASP A 318 42.95 -5.23 13.29
CA ASP A 318 41.72 -4.48 13.47
C ASP A 318 40.49 -5.38 13.42
N GLU A 319 40.50 -6.40 12.57
CA GLU A 319 39.49 -7.47 12.55
C GLU A 319 39.42 -8.19 13.91
N GLU A 320 40.55 -8.68 14.41
CA GLU A 320 40.65 -9.37 15.69
C GLU A 320 40.23 -8.47 16.87
N PHE A 321 40.56 -7.18 16.82
CA PHE A 321 40.08 -6.20 17.80
C PHE A 321 38.54 -6.15 17.87
N LEU A 322 37.85 -6.17 16.73
CA LEU A 322 36.39 -6.17 16.66
C LEU A 322 35.80 -7.50 17.16
N LEU A 323 36.37 -8.63 16.72
CA LEU A 323 35.89 -9.97 17.10
C LEU A 323 35.97 -10.19 18.62
N ARG A 324 37.01 -9.66 19.29
CA ARG A 324 37.14 -9.71 20.75
C ARG A 324 36.03 -8.98 21.51
N LYS A 325 35.35 -8.01 20.88
CA LYS A 325 34.20 -7.29 21.50
C LYS A 325 32.94 -8.14 21.53
N ILE A 326 32.84 -9.15 20.67
CA ILE A 326 31.75 -10.12 20.68
C ILE A 326 31.99 -11.10 21.83
N LYS A 327 31.14 -11.02 22.84
CA LYS A 327 31.16 -11.86 24.06
C LYS A 327 29.92 -12.73 24.22
N VAL A 328 28.79 -12.27 23.65
CA VAL A 328 27.53 -13.02 23.66
C VAL A 328 27.65 -14.20 22.69
N LYS A 329 27.15 -15.35 23.11
CA LYS A 329 27.06 -16.54 22.26
C LYS A 329 25.62 -16.98 22.06
N VAL A 330 25.38 -17.68 20.95
CA VAL A 330 24.15 -18.43 20.70
C VAL A 330 23.96 -19.44 21.83
N ASN A 331 22.74 -19.57 22.36
CA ASN A 331 22.43 -20.58 23.38
C ASN A 331 22.36 -21.98 22.74
N GLU A 332 22.41 -23.03 23.56
CA GLU A 332 22.52 -24.40 23.02
C GLU A 332 21.28 -24.83 22.21
N GLU A 333 20.07 -24.45 22.63
CA GLU A 333 18.82 -24.77 21.92
C GLU A 333 18.79 -24.13 20.52
N ASP A 334 19.11 -22.84 20.41
CA ASP A 334 19.19 -22.11 19.14
C ASP A 334 20.28 -22.70 18.24
N LYS A 335 21.39 -23.13 18.83
CA LYS A 335 22.52 -23.75 18.12
C LYS A 335 22.13 -25.11 17.57
N GLU A 336 21.54 -26.00 18.36
CA GLU A 336 21.05 -27.31 17.93
C GLU A 336 20.05 -27.18 16.78
N MET A 337 19.11 -26.22 16.86
CA MET A 337 18.18 -25.93 15.77
C MET A 337 18.92 -25.52 14.48
N CYS A 338 19.92 -24.65 14.60
CA CYS A 338 20.75 -24.23 13.46
C CYS A 338 21.57 -25.37 12.85
N GLU A 339 22.04 -26.32 13.66
CA GLU A 339 22.87 -27.46 13.22
C GLU A 339 22.09 -28.62 12.61
N SER A 340 20.77 -28.68 12.82
CA SER A 340 19.89 -29.73 12.28
C SER A 340 19.82 -29.76 10.75
N GLY A 341 19.52 -30.93 10.16
CA GLY A 341 19.26 -31.06 8.73
C GLY A 341 18.06 -30.24 8.27
N ILE A 342 18.04 -29.82 7.00
CA ILE A 342 16.86 -29.17 6.40
C ILE A 342 15.75 -30.21 6.23
N THR A 343 14.51 -29.82 6.50
CA THR A 343 13.33 -30.69 6.35
C THR A 343 12.41 -30.24 5.21
N GLU A 344 11.63 -31.18 4.66
CA GLU A 344 10.60 -30.86 3.66
C GLU A 344 9.54 -29.87 4.17
N LEU A 345 9.21 -29.92 5.47
CA LEU A 345 8.28 -29.00 6.10
C LEU A 345 8.82 -27.56 6.09
N GLU A 346 10.11 -27.38 6.38
CA GLU A 346 10.77 -26.07 6.28
C GLU A 346 10.80 -25.55 4.85
N ILE A 347 11.11 -26.41 3.88
CA ILE A 347 11.10 -26.08 2.45
C ILE A 347 9.70 -25.65 2.01
N GLY A 348 8.68 -26.43 2.37
CA GLY A 348 7.30 -26.13 2.06
C GLY A 348 6.84 -24.81 2.68
N THR A 349 7.23 -24.54 3.92
CA THR A 349 6.97 -23.28 4.61
C THR A 349 7.69 -22.11 3.93
N ALA A 350 8.93 -22.30 3.49
CA ALA A 350 9.69 -21.29 2.77
C ALA A 350 9.03 -20.93 1.43
N ILE A 351 8.56 -21.93 0.66
CA ILE A 351 7.82 -21.73 -0.59
C ILE A 351 6.57 -20.89 -0.37
N ASP A 352 5.76 -21.19 0.66
CA ASP A 352 4.52 -20.45 0.95
C ASP A 352 4.79 -18.98 1.30
N GLN A 353 5.86 -18.73 2.05
CA GLN A 353 6.27 -17.39 2.48
C GLN A 353 6.83 -16.52 1.34
N LEU A 354 7.22 -17.10 0.19
CA LEU A 354 7.64 -16.31 -0.97
C LEU A 354 6.44 -15.51 -1.53
N LYS A 355 6.69 -14.25 -1.91
CA LYS A 355 5.64 -13.37 -2.44
C LYS A 355 5.43 -13.61 -3.93
N ASN A 356 4.17 -13.74 -4.35
CA ASN A 356 3.78 -13.81 -5.76
C ASN A 356 4.06 -12.46 -6.47
N GLY A 357 4.26 -12.49 -7.78
CA GLY A 357 4.51 -11.34 -8.64
C GLY A 357 5.89 -10.71 -8.45
N LYS A 358 6.83 -11.45 -7.85
CA LYS A 358 8.24 -11.04 -7.74
C LYS A 358 9.02 -11.62 -8.93
N CYS A 359 9.97 -10.83 -9.44
CA CYS A 359 10.76 -11.25 -10.59
C CYS A 359 11.71 -12.39 -10.18
N PRO A 360 11.79 -13.47 -10.98
CA PRO A 360 12.74 -14.56 -10.75
C PRO A 360 14.17 -14.13 -11.12
N GLY A 361 15.11 -15.07 -10.94
CA GLY A 361 16.48 -14.96 -11.43
C GLY A 361 16.60 -15.24 -12.93
N ILE A 362 17.76 -15.70 -13.37
CA ILE A 362 18.11 -15.90 -14.78
C ILE A 362 17.39 -17.11 -15.39
N ASP A 363 17.07 -18.11 -14.56
CA ASP A 363 16.32 -19.29 -15.01
C ASP A 363 14.90 -18.95 -15.47
N GLY A 364 14.33 -17.86 -14.95
CA GLY A 364 13.00 -17.38 -15.29
C GLY A 364 11.86 -18.08 -14.55
N LEU A 365 12.14 -18.92 -13.54
CA LEU A 365 11.13 -19.67 -12.78
C LEU A 365 10.68 -18.89 -11.53
N PRO A 366 9.44 -18.39 -11.46
CA PRO A 366 8.94 -17.56 -10.37
C PRO A 366 8.43 -18.38 -9.18
N ALA A 367 8.18 -17.74 -8.04
CA ALA A 367 7.65 -18.40 -6.83
C ALA A 367 6.34 -19.16 -7.07
N GLU A 368 5.49 -18.66 -7.96
CA GLU A 368 4.25 -19.29 -8.38
C GLU A 368 4.45 -20.69 -8.95
N PHE A 369 5.55 -20.92 -9.69
CA PHE A 369 5.89 -22.25 -10.21
C PHE A 369 6.10 -23.24 -9.06
N TYR A 370 6.93 -22.87 -8.08
CA TYR A 370 7.23 -23.71 -6.92
C TYR A 370 6.03 -23.93 -6.00
N LYS A 371 5.10 -22.96 -5.94
CA LYS A 371 3.85 -23.12 -5.18
C LYS A 371 2.89 -24.11 -5.83
N VAL A 372 2.81 -24.10 -7.17
CA VAL A 372 1.92 -25.02 -7.91
C VAL A 372 2.45 -26.44 -7.85
N PHE A 373 3.74 -26.65 -8.07
CA PHE A 373 4.37 -27.98 -8.07
C PHE A 373 4.99 -28.35 -6.71
N LYS A 374 4.52 -27.73 -5.63
CA LYS A 374 5.11 -27.86 -4.29
C LYS A 374 5.19 -29.31 -3.80
N ALA A 375 4.12 -30.08 -4.03
CA ALA A 375 4.02 -31.45 -3.55
C ALA A 375 5.13 -32.36 -4.12
N VAL A 376 5.39 -32.25 -5.42
CA VAL A 376 6.46 -33.04 -6.09
C VAL A 376 7.85 -32.44 -5.90
N LEU A 377 7.97 -31.12 -5.75
CA LEU A 377 9.27 -30.44 -5.65
C LEU A 377 9.86 -30.48 -4.23
N CYS A 378 9.07 -30.53 -3.16
CA CYS A 378 9.60 -30.51 -1.79
C CYS A 378 10.57 -31.67 -1.51
N PRO A 379 10.24 -32.94 -1.80
CA PRO A 379 11.16 -34.06 -1.60
C PRO A 379 12.44 -33.92 -2.44
N ILE A 380 12.29 -33.59 -3.72
CA ILE A 380 13.41 -33.39 -4.66
C ILE A 380 14.36 -32.28 -4.16
N LEU A 381 13.80 -31.14 -3.72
CA LEU A 381 14.60 -30.04 -3.19
C LEU A 381 15.29 -30.42 -1.88
N ASN A 382 14.67 -31.26 -1.05
CA ASN A 382 15.28 -31.74 0.18
C ASN A 382 16.52 -32.60 -0.09
N GLU A 383 16.42 -33.54 -1.03
CA GLU A 383 17.56 -34.35 -1.48
C GLU A 383 18.64 -33.52 -2.16
N LEU A 384 18.25 -32.57 -3.01
CA LEU A 384 19.16 -31.63 -3.66
C LEU A 384 19.93 -30.78 -2.63
N TYR A 385 19.24 -30.22 -1.63
CA TYR A 385 19.89 -29.44 -0.57
C TYR A 385 20.80 -30.33 0.28
N THR A 386 20.41 -31.56 0.57
CA THR A 386 21.28 -32.53 1.24
C THR A 386 22.56 -32.80 0.44
N ASP A 387 22.48 -32.98 -0.89
CA ASP A 387 23.64 -33.15 -1.77
C ASP A 387 24.53 -31.88 -1.80
N ILE A 388 23.91 -30.71 -1.96
CA ILE A 388 24.60 -29.41 -1.93
C ILE A 388 25.37 -29.23 -0.63
N PHE A 389 24.78 -29.59 0.52
CA PHE A 389 25.44 -29.50 1.82
C PHE A 389 26.65 -30.43 1.90
N ARG A 390 26.49 -31.70 1.51
CA ARG A 390 27.57 -32.69 1.50
C ARG A 390 28.74 -32.29 0.60
N LYS A 391 28.44 -31.75 -0.59
CA LYS A 391 29.44 -31.25 -1.54
C LYS A 391 30.01 -29.88 -1.18
N GLY A 392 29.37 -29.16 -0.25
CA GLY A 392 29.72 -27.80 0.13
C GLY A 392 29.57 -26.76 -1.00
N ASN A 393 28.79 -27.07 -2.05
CA ASN A 393 28.73 -26.23 -3.24
C ASN A 393 27.33 -26.18 -3.88
N LEU A 394 26.91 -24.99 -4.29
CA LEU A 394 25.64 -24.76 -4.98
C LEU A 394 25.66 -25.32 -6.41
N THR A 395 24.49 -25.54 -7.00
CA THR A 395 24.40 -25.82 -8.45
C THR A 395 24.89 -24.64 -9.29
N ASN A 396 25.33 -24.90 -10.52
CA ASN A 396 25.89 -23.87 -11.40
C ASN A 396 24.90 -22.72 -11.65
N SER A 397 23.62 -23.05 -11.81
CA SER A 397 22.59 -22.01 -11.99
C SER A 397 22.32 -21.23 -10.70
N MET A 398 22.40 -21.84 -9.51
CA MET A 398 22.23 -21.17 -8.22
C MET A 398 23.36 -20.20 -7.88
N LYS A 399 24.59 -20.48 -8.35
CA LYS A 399 25.76 -19.60 -8.18
C LYS A 399 25.61 -18.27 -8.91
N LYS A 400 24.86 -18.25 -10.02
CA LYS A 400 24.78 -17.10 -10.93
C LYS A 400 23.68 -16.11 -10.54
N GLY A 401 24.06 -14.86 -10.29
CA GLY A 401 23.16 -13.74 -10.05
C GLY A 401 23.00 -12.79 -11.24
N MET A 402 21.86 -12.10 -11.33
CA MET A 402 21.68 -10.97 -12.25
C MET A 402 21.44 -9.68 -11.48
N VAL A 403 22.35 -8.72 -11.60
CA VAL A 403 22.25 -7.42 -10.96
C VAL A 403 21.41 -6.48 -11.82
N LYS A 404 20.27 -6.03 -11.30
CA LYS A 404 19.51 -4.91 -11.87
C LYS A 404 19.87 -3.62 -11.14
N ILE A 405 20.32 -2.62 -11.88
CA ILE A 405 20.63 -1.29 -11.33
C ILE A 405 19.42 -0.37 -11.39
N ILE A 406 19.20 0.39 -10.32
CA ILE A 406 18.09 1.34 -10.17
C ILE A 406 18.66 2.71 -9.80
N TYR A 407 18.33 3.73 -10.59
CA TYR A 407 18.73 5.10 -10.30
C TYR A 407 18.01 5.64 -9.04
N LYS A 408 18.77 6.20 -8.09
CA LYS A 408 18.25 6.72 -6.81
C LYS A 408 17.41 7.99 -6.95
N ARG A 409 17.28 8.54 -8.17
CA ARG A 409 16.56 9.79 -8.49
C ARG A 409 17.13 11.01 -7.77
N LYS A 410 18.45 11.00 -7.55
CA LYS A 410 19.23 12.05 -6.90
C LYS A 410 20.63 12.03 -7.50
N GLY A 411 21.23 13.21 -7.65
CA GLY A 411 22.56 13.38 -8.22
C GLY A 411 22.56 13.36 -9.75
N ASP A 412 23.75 13.15 -10.31
CA ASP A 412 23.94 12.98 -11.75
C ASP A 412 23.56 11.55 -12.18
N LYS A 413 22.83 11.43 -13.28
CA LYS A 413 22.42 10.15 -13.86
C LYS A 413 23.58 9.45 -14.59
N GLY A 414 24.63 10.17 -15.01
CA GLY A 414 25.83 9.58 -15.60
C GLY A 414 26.76 8.90 -14.58
N ASP A 415 26.55 9.12 -13.28
CA ASP A 415 27.40 8.59 -12.20
C ASP A 415 26.81 7.31 -11.59
N LEU A 416 27.54 6.19 -11.72
CA LEU A 416 27.15 4.86 -11.21
C LEU A 416 27.06 4.79 -9.67
N LYS A 417 27.66 5.75 -8.92
CA LYS A 417 27.47 5.87 -7.47
C LYS A 417 26.02 6.19 -7.09
N ASN A 418 25.28 6.85 -7.99
CA ASN A 418 23.87 7.20 -7.82
C ASN A 418 22.91 6.06 -8.17
N TYR A 419 23.42 4.87 -8.47
CA TYR A 419 22.64 3.66 -8.73
C TYR A 419 22.71 2.67 -7.57
N ARG A 420 21.59 1.98 -7.33
CA ARG A 420 21.49 0.87 -6.38
C ARG A 420 21.49 -0.46 -7.13
N PRO A 421 22.44 -1.37 -6.86
CA PRO A 421 22.37 -2.74 -7.37
C PRO A 421 21.31 -3.55 -6.63
N LEU A 422 20.51 -4.33 -7.35
CA LEU A 422 19.64 -5.36 -6.81
C LEU A 422 19.97 -6.70 -7.43
N SER A 423 20.33 -7.68 -6.61
CA SER A 423 20.64 -9.03 -7.04
C SER A 423 19.36 -9.84 -7.24
N MET A 424 19.09 -10.18 -8.49
CA MET A 424 18.02 -11.09 -8.89
C MET A 424 18.56 -12.52 -8.86
N LEU A 425 18.23 -13.26 -7.80
CA LEU A 425 18.63 -14.65 -7.59
C LEU A 425 17.54 -15.63 -8.02
N ASN A 426 17.92 -16.84 -8.42
CA ASN A 426 16.97 -17.90 -8.77
C ASN A 426 16.10 -18.28 -7.57
N THR A 427 14.91 -18.79 -7.85
CA THR A 427 13.89 -19.00 -6.82
C THR A 427 14.20 -20.19 -5.92
N ASP A 428 14.78 -21.26 -6.47
CA ASP A 428 15.35 -22.38 -5.71
C ASP A 428 16.40 -21.92 -4.69
N TYR A 429 17.36 -21.08 -5.10
CA TYR A 429 18.32 -20.48 -4.16
C TYR A 429 17.59 -19.70 -3.06
N LYS A 430 16.56 -18.93 -3.43
CA LYS A 430 15.76 -18.15 -2.47
C LYS A 430 15.00 -19.05 -1.50
N ILE A 431 14.59 -20.26 -1.90
CA ILE A 431 13.93 -21.21 -1.00
C ILE A 431 14.93 -21.67 0.07
N LEU A 432 16.12 -22.16 -0.34
CA LEU A 432 17.19 -22.54 0.59
C LEU A 432 17.57 -21.40 1.55
N ALA A 433 17.87 -20.22 1.01
CA ALA A 433 18.21 -19.05 1.81
C ALA A 433 17.04 -18.63 2.73
N LYS A 434 15.78 -18.89 2.34
CA LYS A 434 14.62 -18.55 3.17
C LYS A 434 14.44 -19.52 4.34
N VAL A 435 14.76 -20.80 4.17
CA VAL A 435 14.83 -21.79 5.26
C VAL A 435 15.84 -21.33 6.30
N LEU A 436 17.08 -21.08 5.87
CA LEU A 436 18.16 -20.64 6.76
C LEU A 436 17.84 -19.27 7.42
N ALA A 437 17.23 -18.34 6.69
CA ALA A 437 16.76 -17.07 7.25
C ALA A 437 15.71 -17.26 8.35
N ASN A 438 14.83 -18.25 8.23
CA ASN A 438 13.80 -18.50 9.23
C ASN A 438 14.39 -19.00 10.55
N ARG A 439 15.42 -19.86 10.50
CA ARG A 439 16.19 -20.26 11.68
C ARG A 439 16.90 -19.06 12.30
N LEU A 440 17.66 -18.31 11.50
CA LEU A 440 18.43 -17.15 11.98
C LEU A 440 17.56 -16.06 12.61
N LYS A 441 16.31 -15.89 12.13
CA LYS A 441 15.36 -14.91 12.67
C LYS A 441 14.97 -15.17 14.14
N ILE A 442 15.06 -16.41 14.59
CA ILE A 442 14.78 -16.82 15.97
C ILE A 442 15.97 -16.48 16.88
N VAL A 443 17.18 -16.70 16.38
CA VAL A 443 18.45 -16.51 17.11
C VAL A 443 18.84 -15.03 17.26
N VAL A 444 18.69 -14.23 16.20
CA VAL A 444 19.16 -12.83 16.13
C VAL A 444 18.72 -11.95 17.32
N PRO A 445 17.47 -11.99 17.81
CA PRO A 445 17.05 -11.22 18.99
C PRO A 445 17.86 -11.48 20.26
N ASN A 446 18.46 -12.66 20.41
CA ASN A 446 19.19 -13.09 21.60
C ASN A 446 20.66 -12.65 21.58
N ILE A 447 21.25 -12.50 20.40
CA ILE A 447 22.68 -12.17 20.24
C ILE A 447 22.95 -10.69 19.91
N ILE A 448 21.95 -9.96 19.43
CA ILE A 448 22.06 -8.54 19.03
C ILE A 448 21.63 -7.61 20.17
N THR A 449 22.45 -6.61 20.50
CA THR A 449 22.17 -5.60 21.53
C THR A 449 20.94 -4.75 21.20
N THR A 450 20.30 -4.18 22.22
CA THR A 450 19.04 -3.42 22.08
C THR A 450 19.20 -2.09 21.36
N ASN A 451 20.45 -1.65 21.13
CA ASN A 451 20.80 -0.45 20.37
C ASN A 451 20.69 -0.65 18.85
N GLN A 452 20.60 -1.90 18.38
CA GLN A 452 20.36 -2.26 16.99
C GLN A 452 18.96 -2.85 16.80
N ALA A 453 18.18 -2.26 15.88
CA ALA A 453 16.79 -2.70 15.61
C ALA A 453 16.54 -3.25 14.20
N TYR A 454 17.51 -3.18 13.29
CA TYR A 454 17.31 -3.63 11.91
C TYR A 454 17.24 -5.15 11.79
N ALA A 455 16.22 -5.65 11.09
CA ALA A 455 15.94 -7.08 10.88
C ALA A 455 15.76 -7.93 12.15
N VAL A 456 15.77 -7.33 13.34
CA VAL A 456 15.57 -8.05 14.61
C VAL A 456 14.09 -8.20 14.90
N LEU A 457 13.64 -9.44 15.14
CA LEU A 457 12.24 -9.73 15.45
C LEU A 457 11.77 -8.94 16.70
N LYS A 458 10.54 -8.43 16.66
CA LYS A 458 9.90 -7.58 17.71
C LYS A 458 10.50 -6.18 17.91
N ARG A 459 11.57 -5.80 17.21
CA ARG A 459 12.13 -4.43 17.20
C ARG A 459 11.62 -3.65 16.00
N ASP A 460 11.40 -2.34 16.17
CA ASP A 460 10.90 -1.44 15.14
C ASP A 460 11.87 -0.27 14.94
N ILE A 461 11.91 0.31 13.74
CA ILE A 461 12.66 1.53 13.45
C ILE A 461 12.28 2.67 14.40
N THR A 462 11.01 2.67 14.86
CA THR A 462 10.50 3.65 15.82
C THR A 462 11.21 3.58 17.18
N ASP A 463 11.73 2.40 17.56
CA ASP A 463 12.40 2.23 18.86
C ASP A 463 13.70 3.02 18.90
N VAL A 464 14.46 3.00 17.81
CA VAL A 464 15.73 3.72 17.67
C VAL A 464 15.51 5.22 17.61
N ILE A 465 14.65 5.67 16.69
CA ILE A 465 14.42 7.11 16.50
C ILE A 465 13.73 7.77 17.70
N ASN A 466 12.82 7.06 18.39
CA ASN A 466 12.22 7.58 19.62
C ASN A 466 13.28 7.70 20.70
N ASN A 467 14.13 6.68 20.89
CA ASN A 467 15.18 6.76 21.90
C ASN A 467 16.14 7.92 21.65
N ILE A 468 16.60 8.12 20.41
CA ILE A 468 17.47 9.25 20.05
C ILE A 468 16.77 10.60 20.33
N ARG A 469 15.51 10.75 19.93
CA ARG A 469 14.70 11.95 20.20
C ARG A 469 14.58 12.20 21.71
N ASP A 470 14.29 11.15 22.47
CA ASP A 470 14.04 11.22 23.91
C ASP A 470 15.33 11.56 24.68
N ILE A 471 16.49 11.06 24.23
CA ILE A 471 17.81 11.44 24.75
C ILE A 471 18.12 12.92 24.45
N ILE A 472 17.84 13.42 23.25
CA ILE A 472 18.02 14.85 22.92
C ILE A 472 17.19 15.72 23.88
N TRP A 473 15.97 15.29 24.19
CA TRP A 473 15.11 15.99 25.13
C TRP A 473 15.63 15.94 26.57
N TYR A 474 16.07 14.76 27.01
CA TYR A 474 16.74 14.60 28.30
C TYR A 474 17.94 15.56 28.42
N MET A 475 18.79 15.62 27.38
CA MET A 475 19.95 16.51 27.37
C MET A 475 19.57 17.97 27.52
N LYS A 476 18.52 18.40 26.81
CA LYS A 476 18.01 19.77 26.92
C LYS A 476 17.47 20.08 28.31
N GLU A 477 16.71 19.15 28.90
CA GLU A 477 16.08 19.33 30.21
C GLU A 477 17.10 19.40 31.34
N GLU A 478 18.04 18.45 31.36
CA GLU A 478 19.12 18.37 32.35
C GLU A 478 20.30 19.30 32.03
N LYS A 479 20.19 20.11 30.96
CA LYS A 479 21.24 21.01 30.45
C LYS A 479 22.57 20.30 30.18
N GLU A 480 22.51 19.02 29.82
CA GLU A 480 23.66 18.28 29.34
C GLU A 480 24.08 18.77 27.95
N THR A 481 25.36 18.58 27.65
CA THR A 481 25.96 18.99 26.37
C THR A 481 26.53 17.78 25.66
N GLY A 482 26.56 17.81 24.33
CA GLY A 482 27.13 16.73 23.56
C GLY A 482 26.93 16.86 22.06
N TYR A 483 27.31 15.80 21.35
CA TYR A 483 27.36 15.73 19.90
C TYR A 483 26.61 14.50 19.43
N ILE A 484 25.80 14.68 18.39
CA ILE A 484 25.12 13.59 17.69
C ILE A 484 25.73 13.47 16.32
N ILE A 485 26.18 12.29 15.94
CA ILE A 485 26.85 12.05 14.66
C ILE A 485 26.07 10.97 13.91
N SER A 486 25.56 11.32 12.75
CA SER A 486 24.91 10.39 11.82
C SER A 486 25.93 9.92 10.80
N VAL A 487 26.42 8.69 10.95
CA VAL A 487 27.41 8.06 10.09
C VAL A 487 26.70 7.35 8.93
N ASP A 488 27.09 7.68 7.69
CA ASP A 488 26.64 7.02 6.46
C ASP A 488 27.77 6.11 5.93
N LEU A 489 27.47 4.84 5.66
CA LEU A 489 28.43 3.89 5.08
C LEU A 489 28.23 3.77 3.57
N GLU A 490 29.33 3.83 2.80
CA GLU A 490 29.29 3.68 1.35
C GLU A 490 28.91 2.25 0.96
N LYS A 491 27.71 2.05 0.39
CA LYS A 491 27.29 0.77 -0.20
C LYS A 491 27.49 -0.41 0.76
N ALA A 492 27.06 -0.25 2.01
CA ALA A 492 27.44 -1.13 3.11
C ALA A 492 27.25 -2.64 2.85
N PHE A 493 26.10 -3.05 2.30
CA PHE A 493 25.85 -4.46 1.93
C PHE A 493 26.81 -4.99 0.85
N ASP A 494 27.24 -4.13 -0.06
CA ASP A 494 28.07 -4.49 -1.22
C ASP A 494 29.55 -4.64 -0.82
N ARG A 495 29.96 -4.05 0.31
CA ARG A 495 31.35 -4.03 0.82
C ARG A 495 31.68 -5.08 1.87
N VAL A 496 30.71 -5.89 2.31
CA VAL A 496 30.97 -6.90 3.35
C VAL A 496 31.85 -8.02 2.81
N GLU A 497 33.04 -8.17 3.39
CA GLU A 497 33.97 -9.25 3.10
C GLU A 497 33.41 -10.60 3.61
N HIS A 498 33.48 -11.66 2.78
CA HIS A 498 32.89 -12.96 3.13
C HIS A 498 33.61 -13.63 4.30
N LYS A 499 34.94 -13.51 4.36
CA LYS A 499 35.74 -14.04 5.47
C LYS A 499 35.30 -13.42 6.80
N TYR A 500 35.26 -12.10 6.89
CA TYR A 500 34.82 -11.37 8.08
C TYR A 500 33.40 -11.78 8.52
N LEU A 501 32.48 -11.99 7.57
CA LEU A 501 31.13 -12.49 7.88
C LEU A 501 31.18 -13.85 8.59
N ILE A 502 31.99 -14.79 8.09
CA ILE A 502 32.14 -16.12 8.69
C ILE A 502 32.77 -16.00 10.09
N ASP A 503 33.84 -15.23 10.23
CA ASP A 503 34.58 -15.08 11.49
C ASP A 503 33.71 -14.44 12.58
N VAL A 504 32.87 -13.45 12.22
CA VAL A 504 31.87 -12.86 13.13
C VAL A 504 30.84 -13.90 13.56
N MET A 505 30.31 -14.72 12.64
CA MET A 505 29.32 -15.74 12.98
C MET A 505 29.93 -16.84 13.85
N GLU A 506 31.14 -17.30 13.55
CA GLU A 506 31.86 -18.23 14.40
C GLU A 506 32.06 -17.66 15.80
N ARG A 507 32.39 -16.38 15.91
CA ARG A 507 32.58 -15.70 17.19
C ARG A 507 31.30 -15.61 18.02
N PHE A 508 30.14 -15.45 17.38
CA PHE A 508 28.83 -15.58 18.03
C PHE A 508 28.50 -17.02 18.45
N GLY A 509 29.28 -18.01 18.05
CA GLY A 509 29.12 -19.41 18.47
C GLY A 509 28.13 -20.22 17.64
N PHE A 510 27.87 -19.82 16.39
CA PHE A 510 27.17 -20.69 15.45
C PHE A 510 27.99 -21.96 15.21
N GLY A 511 27.31 -23.11 15.08
CA GLY A 511 27.98 -24.39 14.85
C GLY A 511 28.48 -24.55 13.42
N GLU A 512 29.25 -25.62 13.20
CA GLU A 512 29.98 -25.84 11.95
C GLU A 512 29.04 -26.07 10.76
N ASN A 513 27.92 -26.78 10.96
CA ASN A 513 26.97 -27.06 9.88
C ASN A 513 26.33 -25.75 9.38
N PHE A 514 25.89 -24.87 10.29
CA PHE A 514 25.31 -23.61 9.88
C PHE A 514 26.34 -22.70 9.20
N LEU A 515 27.59 -22.66 9.70
CA LEU A 515 28.68 -21.94 9.05
C LEU A 515 28.98 -22.48 7.64
N ASN A 516 28.97 -23.80 7.47
CA ASN A 516 29.17 -24.44 6.17
C ASN A 516 28.05 -24.11 5.18
N TRP A 517 26.80 -23.99 5.65
CA TRP A 517 25.71 -23.45 4.83
C TRP A 517 26.00 -22.02 4.37
N ILE A 518 26.43 -21.13 5.26
CA ILE A 518 26.76 -19.75 4.89
C ILE A 518 27.91 -19.73 3.88
N LYS A 519 29.00 -20.47 4.13
CA LYS A 519 30.13 -20.61 3.20
C LYS A 519 29.63 -21.04 1.82
N CYS A 520 28.85 -22.12 1.77
CA CYS A 520 28.27 -22.64 0.52
C CYS A 520 27.45 -21.59 -0.26
N LEU A 521 26.72 -20.69 0.42
CA LEU A 521 25.95 -19.64 -0.25
C LEU A 521 26.82 -18.55 -0.92
N TYR A 522 28.10 -18.45 -0.57
CA TYR A 522 29.02 -17.43 -1.08
C TYR A 522 30.25 -18.00 -1.81
N THR A 523 30.47 -19.32 -1.81
CA THR A 523 31.53 -19.97 -2.59
C THR A 523 31.27 -19.93 -4.10
N ASP A 524 32.28 -19.56 -4.89
CA ASP A 524 32.30 -19.58 -6.36
C ASP A 524 31.10 -18.89 -7.06
N ILE A 525 30.54 -17.85 -6.43
CA ILE A 525 29.41 -17.13 -6.99
C ILE A 525 29.84 -16.12 -8.08
N THR A 526 28.98 -15.95 -9.07
CA THR A 526 29.19 -15.01 -10.18
C THR A 526 27.97 -14.12 -10.39
N SER A 527 28.15 -12.97 -11.03
CA SER A 527 27.04 -12.14 -11.46
C SER A 527 27.29 -11.43 -12.78
N CYS A 528 26.21 -11.03 -13.43
CA CYS A 528 26.18 -10.13 -14.58
C CYS A 528 25.25 -8.95 -14.29
N VAL A 529 25.45 -7.81 -14.96
CA VAL A 529 24.58 -6.63 -14.81
C VAL A 529 23.61 -6.52 -15.99
N LYS A 530 22.32 -6.27 -15.70
CA LYS A 530 21.28 -6.03 -16.70
C LYS A 530 21.10 -4.54 -17.00
N VAL A 531 21.46 -4.14 -18.21
CA VAL A 531 21.45 -2.74 -18.69
C VAL A 531 20.72 -2.67 -20.02
N ASN A 532 19.72 -1.78 -20.15
CA ASN A 532 18.96 -1.57 -21.39
C ASN A 532 18.41 -2.86 -22.07
N GLY A 533 18.23 -3.95 -21.32
CA GLY A 533 17.78 -5.25 -21.84
C GLY A 533 18.90 -6.22 -22.23
N PHE A 534 20.17 -5.78 -22.23
CA PHE A 534 21.35 -6.61 -22.39
C PHE A 534 21.91 -7.05 -21.04
N LEU A 535 22.71 -8.11 -21.06
CA LEU A 535 23.52 -8.56 -19.92
C LEU A 535 24.99 -8.26 -20.23
N THR A 536 25.74 -7.83 -19.22
CA THR A 536 27.20 -7.85 -19.30
C THR A 536 27.70 -9.29 -19.29
N GLU A 537 28.99 -9.48 -19.61
CA GLU A 537 29.69 -10.70 -19.24
C GLU A 537 29.67 -10.92 -17.73
N ASP A 538 29.81 -12.18 -17.34
CA ASP A 538 29.88 -12.58 -15.93
C ASP A 538 31.19 -12.12 -15.29
N PHE A 539 31.14 -11.84 -13.99
CA PHE A 539 32.29 -11.60 -13.14
C PHE A 539 32.09 -12.31 -11.79
N LYS A 540 33.21 -12.67 -11.13
CA LYS A 540 33.20 -13.29 -9.80
C LYS A 540 32.80 -12.26 -8.75
N ILE A 541 32.12 -12.72 -7.69
CA ILE A 541 31.83 -11.93 -6.50
C ILE A 541 32.61 -12.55 -5.34
N THR A 542 33.57 -11.81 -4.79
CA THR A 542 34.38 -12.26 -3.63
C THR A 542 34.08 -11.45 -2.37
N ARG A 543 33.28 -10.38 -2.49
CA ARG A 543 32.63 -9.70 -1.36
C ARG A 543 31.22 -9.24 -1.73
N SER A 544 30.38 -9.02 -0.72
CA SER A 544 28.98 -8.56 -0.75
C SER A 544 28.02 -9.57 -0.15
N ILE A 545 27.10 -9.05 0.67
CA ILE A 545 25.85 -9.71 1.00
C ILE A 545 24.81 -9.35 -0.08
N ARG A 546 24.50 -10.30 -0.97
CA ARG A 546 23.68 -10.10 -2.17
C ARG A 546 22.30 -9.47 -1.85
N GLN A 547 22.13 -8.18 -2.17
CA GLN A 547 20.89 -7.43 -1.93
C GLN A 547 19.71 -8.03 -2.71
N GLY A 548 18.78 -8.68 -2.00
CA GLY A 548 17.68 -9.45 -2.60
C GLY A 548 17.63 -10.91 -2.16
N CYS A 549 18.68 -11.40 -1.49
CA CYS A 549 18.69 -12.66 -0.76
C CYS A 549 17.81 -12.56 0.51
N PRO A 550 16.97 -13.57 0.83
CA PRO A 550 16.17 -13.60 2.05
C PRO A 550 16.96 -13.45 3.35
N MET A 551 18.23 -13.89 3.39
CA MET A 551 19.10 -13.79 4.57
C MET A 551 19.81 -12.44 4.71
N SER A 552 19.90 -11.66 3.63
CA SER A 552 20.82 -10.52 3.54
C SER A 552 20.70 -9.53 4.70
N ALA A 553 19.47 -9.20 5.10
CA ALA A 553 19.22 -8.28 6.19
C ALA A 553 19.70 -8.80 7.56
N LEU A 554 19.51 -10.10 7.84
CA LEU A 554 19.91 -10.72 9.11
C LEU A 554 21.44 -10.86 9.21
N LEU A 555 22.08 -11.28 8.13
CA LEU A 555 23.55 -11.40 8.07
C LEU A 555 24.21 -10.03 8.24
N TYR A 556 23.68 -9.00 7.57
CA TYR A 556 24.23 -7.65 7.73
C TYR A 556 24.09 -7.13 9.17
N THR A 557 22.95 -7.38 9.83
CA THR A 557 22.76 -7.03 11.24
C THR A 557 23.80 -7.69 12.14
N ILE A 558 24.14 -8.96 11.90
CA ILE A 558 25.15 -9.69 12.67
C ILE A 558 26.54 -9.07 12.47
N VAL A 559 26.89 -8.75 11.22
CA VAL A 559 28.18 -8.14 10.86
C VAL A 559 28.33 -6.72 11.42
N SER A 560 27.28 -5.90 11.36
CA SER A 560 27.35 -4.51 11.83
C SER A 560 27.36 -4.38 13.36
N GLU A 561 26.96 -5.44 14.07
CA GLU A 561 26.91 -5.47 15.53
C GLU A 561 28.28 -5.29 16.19
N ALA A 562 29.34 -5.79 15.55
CA ALA A 562 30.70 -5.66 16.07
C ALA A 562 31.13 -4.19 16.26
N LEU A 563 30.70 -3.30 15.35
CA LEU A 563 30.94 -1.85 15.48
C LEU A 563 30.20 -1.28 16.69
N GLY A 564 28.92 -1.62 16.85
CA GLY A 564 28.11 -1.19 17.99
C GLY A 564 28.74 -1.62 19.32
N LEU A 565 29.14 -2.88 19.43
CA LEU A 565 29.81 -3.43 20.61
C LEU A 565 31.17 -2.78 20.88
N ALA A 566 31.96 -2.49 19.84
CA ALA A 566 33.27 -1.86 19.99
C ALA A 566 33.16 -0.46 20.61
N ILE A 567 32.19 0.33 20.17
CA ILE A 567 31.92 1.67 20.71
C ILE A 567 31.30 1.58 22.10
N ASP A 568 30.28 0.74 22.28
CA ASP A 568 29.51 0.68 23.51
C ASP A 568 30.37 0.22 24.71
N GLN A 569 31.22 -0.79 24.49
CA GLN A 569 32.11 -1.36 25.51
C GLN A 569 33.36 -0.53 25.82
N GLU A 570 33.68 0.49 25.02
CA GLU A 570 34.85 1.34 25.28
C GLU A 570 34.55 2.31 26.43
N LYS A 571 35.25 2.13 27.56
CA LYS A 571 34.99 2.88 28.81
C LYS A 571 35.39 4.35 28.70
N ASN A 572 36.36 4.66 27.83
CA ASN A 572 36.85 6.02 27.62
C ASN A 572 35.97 6.85 26.69
N ILE A 573 35.11 6.20 25.89
CA ILE A 573 34.06 6.87 25.14
C ILE A 573 32.92 7.16 26.10
N LYS A 574 32.62 8.44 26.32
CA LYS A 574 31.51 8.89 27.16
C LYS A 574 30.30 9.22 26.31
N GLY A 575 29.20 8.53 26.60
CA GLY A 575 27.89 8.80 26.05
C GLY A 575 27.07 9.70 26.97
N ILE A 576 25.75 9.68 26.78
CA ILE A 576 24.82 10.37 27.69
C ILE A 576 24.34 9.37 28.73
N TRP A 577 24.66 9.66 29.99
CA TRP A 577 24.22 8.88 31.14
C TRP A 577 22.83 9.33 31.59
N ILE A 578 21.88 8.40 31.67
CA ILE A 578 20.57 8.65 32.23
C ILE A 578 20.52 7.98 33.61
N LYS A 579 20.34 8.80 34.66
CA LYS A 579 20.44 8.37 36.05
C LYS A 579 19.37 7.35 36.43
N GLU A 580 18.14 7.59 35.97
CA GLU A 580 16.94 6.81 36.31
C GLU A 580 16.95 5.41 35.70
N THR A 581 17.80 5.21 34.69
CA THR A 581 17.95 3.95 33.97
C THR A 581 19.31 3.30 34.22
N GLU A 582 20.16 3.96 35.00
CA GLU A 582 21.55 3.58 35.28
C GLU A 582 22.28 3.10 34.02
N SER A 583 22.06 3.79 32.90
CA SER A 583 22.61 3.39 31.60
C SER A 583 23.20 4.56 30.83
N GLU A 584 24.26 4.24 30.11
CA GLU A 584 24.96 5.13 29.20
C GLU A 584 24.52 4.84 27.77
N HIS A 585 24.20 5.88 26.99
CA HIS A 585 23.80 5.75 25.59
C HIS A 585 24.87 6.36 24.69
N LYS A 586 25.53 5.51 23.88
CA LYS A 586 26.66 5.90 23.01
C LYS A 586 26.37 5.74 21.52
N VAL A 587 25.67 4.67 21.13
CA VAL A 587 25.49 4.28 19.74
C VAL A 587 24.11 3.66 19.51
N PHE A 588 23.52 3.95 18.36
CA PHE A 588 22.28 3.37 17.87
C PHE A 588 22.42 3.00 16.40
N GLN A 589 21.85 1.85 16.00
CA GLN A 589 21.99 1.34 14.64
C GLN A 589 20.65 0.88 14.06
N TYR A 590 20.45 1.21 12.78
CA TYR A 590 19.40 0.61 11.97
C TYR A 590 19.99 0.29 10.58
N ALA A 591 20.53 -0.93 10.45
CA ALA A 591 21.31 -1.35 9.31
C ALA A 591 22.61 -0.54 9.23
N ASP A 592 22.87 0.09 8.10
CA ASP A 592 24.03 0.94 7.83
C ASP A 592 23.92 2.32 8.47
N ASP A 593 22.71 2.79 8.78
CA ASP A 593 22.49 4.06 9.49
C ASP A 593 22.94 3.91 10.96
N THR A 594 24.12 4.46 11.28
CA THR A 594 24.69 4.46 12.64
C THR A 594 24.66 5.87 13.21
N THR A 595 24.02 6.05 14.37
CA THR A 595 23.98 7.31 15.11
C THR A 595 24.80 7.18 16.39
N LEU A 596 25.78 8.07 16.56
CA LEU A 596 26.55 8.19 17.79
C LEU A 596 26.01 9.34 18.63
N ILE A 597 25.96 9.17 19.95
CA ILE A 597 25.64 10.22 20.92
C ILE A 597 26.79 10.29 21.92
N LEU A 598 27.56 11.37 21.86
CA LEU A 598 28.85 11.49 22.56
C LEU A 598 28.89 12.76 23.41
N LYS A 599 29.42 12.66 24.63
CA LYS A 599 29.44 13.76 25.59
C LYS A 599 30.46 14.85 25.25
N ASP A 600 31.61 14.46 24.73
CA ASP A 600 32.75 15.36 24.54
C ASP A 600 33.60 15.05 23.30
N ILE A 601 34.53 15.95 23.00
CA ILE A 601 35.43 15.86 21.84
C ILE A 601 36.38 14.66 21.96
N LYS A 602 36.84 14.32 23.16
CA LYS A 602 37.72 13.16 23.37
C LYS A 602 37.01 11.86 22.97
N SER A 603 35.73 11.75 23.31
CA SER A 603 34.87 10.63 22.95
C SER A 603 34.63 10.57 21.44
N ILE A 604 34.53 11.71 20.76
CA ILE A 604 34.49 11.79 19.30
C ILE A 604 35.77 11.22 18.70
N ASP A 605 36.94 11.68 19.14
CA ASP A 605 38.23 11.25 18.58
C ASP A 605 38.41 9.73 18.73
N LEU A 606 38.06 9.18 19.89
CA LEU A 606 38.08 7.74 20.15
C LEU A 606 37.07 6.97 19.29
N ALA A 607 35.84 7.47 19.14
CA ALA A 607 34.83 6.83 18.30
C ALA A 607 35.23 6.85 16.81
N MET A 608 35.86 7.92 16.34
CA MET A 608 36.38 8.02 14.98
C MET A 608 37.56 7.06 14.74
N ASN A 609 38.43 6.87 15.74
CA ASN A 609 39.47 5.85 15.69
C ASN A 609 38.85 4.45 15.56
N ILE A 610 37.86 4.11 16.39
CA ILE A 610 37.15 2.82 16.27
C ILE A 610 36.48 2.66 14.90
N LEU A 611 35.88 3.72 14.34
CA LEU A 611 35.31 3.69 12.99
C LEU A 611 36.37 3.44 11.90
N GLU A 612 37.57 4.03 12.06
CA GLU A 612 38.68 3.82 11.14
C GLU A 612 39.18 2.37 11.21
N ARG A 613 39.38 1.84 12.43
CA ARG A 613 39.70 0.42 12.66
C ARG A 613 38.62 -0.49 12.09
N TYR A 614 37.34 -0.14 12.28
CA TYR A 614 36.23 -0.87 11.68
C TYR A 614 36.33 -0.90 10.15
N CYS A 615 36.64 0.21 9.49
CA CYS A 615 36.81 0.23 8.05
C CYS A 615 37.99 -0.65 7.60
N LYS A 616 39.13 -0.56 8.29
CA LYS A 616 40.35 -1.34 8.02
C LYS A 616 40.15 -2.84 8.26
N GLY A 617 39.44 -3.21 9.31
CA GLY A 617 39.18 -4.59 9.74
C GLY A 617 38.01 -5.29 9.05
N THR A 618 37.22 -4.60 8.21
CA THR A 618 36.00 -5.19 7.60
C THR A 618 35.80 -4.90 6.12
N GLY A 619 36.63 -4.03 5.51
CA GLY A 619 36.42 -3.53 4.15
C GLY A 619 35.31 -2.47 4.01
N ALA A 620 34.64 -2.11 5.12
CA ALA A 620 33.67 -1.03 5.16
C ALA A 620 34.32 0.34 4.86
N LYS A 621 33.48 1.32 4.48
CA LYS A 621 33.96 2.67 4.19
C LYS A 621 32.93 3.72 4.57
N VAL A 622 33.35 4.73 5.33
CA VAL A 622 32.52 5.88 5.69
C VAL A 622 32.37 6.83 4.50
N ASN A 623 31.15 7.26 4.25
CA ASN A 623 30.82 8.29 3.27
C ASN A 623 30.92 9.68 3.92
N LYS A 624 32.10 10.30 3.81
CA LYS A 624 32.38 11.59 4.47
C LYS A 624 31.43 12.72 4.06
N GLU A 625 30.95 12.73 2.80
CA GLU A 625 30.04 13.77 2.29
C GLU A 625 28.63 13.70 2.87
N LYS A 626 28.19 12.51 3.29
CA LYS A 626 26.86 12.29 3.85
C LYS A 626 26.85 12.13 5.37
N THR A 627 28.00 11.79 5.96
CA THR A 627 28.15 11.81 7.40
C THR A 627 28.03 13.25 7.89
N THR A 628 27.14 13.46 8.85
CA THR A 628 26.83 14.78 9.41
C THR A 628 26.85 14.72 10.93
N TYR A 629 27.08 15.86 11.58
CA TYR A 629 26.96 15.98 13.02
C TYR A 629 26.08 17.16 13.43
N MET A 630 25.54 17.09 14.65
CA MET A 630 24.76 18.14 15.29
C MET A 630 25.25 18.33 16.72
N ARG A 631 25.35 19.58 17.15
CA ARG A 631 25.64 19.97 18.52
C ARG A 631 24.35 20.09 19.34
N VAL A 632 24.39 19.68 20.60
CA VAL A 632 23.28 19.80 21.56
C VAL A 632 23.81 20.50 22.81
N GLY A 633 23.11 21.55 23.26
CA GLY A 633 23.53 22.40 24.36
C GLY A 633 24.73 23.31 24.06
N LEU A 634 25.30 23.91 25.11
CA LEU A 634 26.43 24.84 25.03
C LEU A 634 27.76 24.09 24.82
N THR A 635 28.00 23.66 23.59
CA THR A 635 29.22 22.93 23.19
C THR A 635 30.24 23.82 22.49
N LYS A 636 31.51 23.43 22.54
CA LYS A 636 32.59 24.09 21.79
C LYS A 636 32.37 23.90 20.29
N ASP A 637 32.85 24.86 19.49
CA ASP A 637 32.92 24.68 18.04
C ASP A 637 34.01 23.66 17.70
N VAL A 638 33.62 22.66 16.89
CA VAL A 638 34.48 21.55 16.44
C VAL A 638 34.60 21.48 14.92
N SER A 639 34.11 22.49 14.21
CA SER A 639 34.14 22.55 12.74
C SER A 639 35.55 22.37 12.17
N ASN A 640 36.58 22.91 12.84
CA ASN A 640 37.97 22.77 12.42
C ASN A 640 38.58 21.37 12.69
N LYS A 641 37.92 20.55 13.52
CA LYS A 641 38.37 19.19 13.87
C LYS A 641 37.58 18.10 13.15
N MET A 642 36.31 18.36 12.82
CA MET A 642 35.46 17.41 12.12
C MET A 642 35.48 17.67 10.61
N GLN A 643 35.83 16.64 9.82
CA GLN A 643 35.73 16.68 8.35
C GLN A 643 34.28 16.52 7.83
N PHE A 644 33.29 16.56 8.72
CA PHE A 644 31.89 16.29 8.42
C PHE A 644 31.07 17.57 8.41
N LYS A 645 29.97 17.56 7.69
CA LYS A 645 29.06 18.70 7.64
C LYS A 645 28.31 18.85 8.96
N GLU A 646 28.33 20.06 9.53
CA GLU A 646 27.47 20.41 10.66
C GLU A 646 26.04 20.71 10.21
N GLU A 647 25.06 20.06 10.82
CA GLU A 647 23.65 20.41 10.72
C GLU A 647 23.24 21.27 11.93
N LYS A 648 22.90 22.53 11.66
CA LYS A 648 22.56 23.49 12.73
C LYS A 648 21.12 23.27 13.20
N ARG A 649 20.92 23.22 14.53
CA ARG A 649 19.63 23.12 15.26
C ARG A 649 18.83 21.82 15.10
N ASN A 650 18.84 21.19 13.93
CA ASN A 650 18.16 19.91 13.70
C ASN A 650 18.87 19.05 12.66
N MET A 651 18.71 17.74 12.77
CA MET A 651 19.29 16.74 11.87
C MET A 651 18.24 15.70 11.49
N LYS A 652 18.32 15.15 10.27
CA LYS A 652 17.43 14.11 9.77
C LYS A 652 18.02 12.73 10.04
N ILE A 653 17.40 11.95 10.93
CA ILE A 653 17.82 10.59 11.29
C ILE A 653 16.66 9.64 10.97
N LEU A 654 16.93 8.56 10.23
CA LEU A 654 15.94 7.54 9.84
C LEU A 654 14.68 8.12 9.14
N GLY A 655 14.80 9.32 8.55
CA GLY A 655 13.70 10.01 7.87
C GLY A 655 12.92 11.00 8.72
N ILE A 656 13.21 11.13 10.01
CA ILE A 656 12.58 12.09 10.95
C ILE A 656 13.59 13.15 11.36
N ARG A 657 13.17 14.41 11.46
CA ARG A 657 14.03 15.49 11.98
C ARG A 657 14.02 15.45 13.51
N VAL A 658 15.19 15.57 14.13
CA VAL A 658 15.39 15.64 15.58
C VAL A 658 16.28 16.83 15.94
N GLY A 659 16.19 17.32 17.18
CA GLY A 659 16.90 18.52 17.64
C GLY A 659 16.23 19.14 18.88
N GLU A 660 16.76 20.26 19.35
CA GLU A 660 16.42 20.83 20.67
C GLU A 660 15.05 21.52 20.72
N ASN A 661 14.62 22.16 19.63
CA ASN A 661 13.35 22.87 19.58
C ASN A 661 12.23 21.98 19.03
N GLU A 662 11.55 21.24 19.92
CA GLU A 662 10.47 20.31 19.55
C GLU A 662 9.41 20.97 18.65
N ASN A 663 8.94 22.18 18.99
CA ASN A 663 7.86 22.83 18.26
C ASN A 663 8.27 23.18 16.82
N GLU A 664 9.44 23.79 16.65
CA GLU A 664 9.98 24.16 15.34
C GLU A 664 10.18 22.92 14.46
N ILE A 665 10.75 21.86 15.04
CA ILE A 665 11.03 20.60 14.33
C ILE A 665 9.73 19.90 13.94
N ARG A 666 8.79 19.78 14.89
CA ARG A 666 7.46 19.19 14.66
C ARG A 666 6.75 19.89 13.51
N ASP A 667 6.71 21.22 13.53
CA ASP A 667 5.99 22.00 12.53
C ASP A 667 6.67 21.90 11.16
N ALA A 668 8.01 21.96 11.10
CA ALA A 668 8.76 21.75 9.86
C ALA A 668 8.54 20.35 9.24
N VAL A 669 8.50 19.29 10.06
CA VAL A 669 8.21 17.93 9.60
C VAL A 669 6.80 17.85 9.01
N TRP A 670 5.79 18.41 9.70
CA TRP A 670 4.42 18.37 9.19
C TRP A 670 4.21 19.19 7.93
N GLU A 671 4.88 20.32 7.78
CA GLU A 671 4.84 21.10 6.55
C GLU A 671 5.42 20.34 5.35
N GLU A 672 6.56 19.64 5.53
CA GLU A 672 7.15 18.78 4.48
C GLU A 672 6.17 17.68 4.07
N VAL A 673 5.53 17.04 5.05
CA VAL A 673 4.53 16.00 4.85
C VAL A 673 3.31 16.54 4.08
N LEU A 674 2.76 17.69 4.49
CA LEU A 674 1.59 18.31 3.86
C LEU A 674 1.88 18.71 2.40
N LYS A 675 3.02 19.36 2.13
CA LYS A 675 3.43 19.73 0.77
C LYS A 675 3.54 18.49 -0.13
N GLY A 676 4.17 17.42 0.37
CA GLY A 676 4.32 16.17 -0.37
C GLY A 676 2.97 15.46 -0.64
N MET A 677 2.01 15.63 0.27
CA MET A 677 0.68 15.07 0.18
C MET A 677 -0.25 15.83 -0.78
N GLU A 678 -0.30 17.16 -0.67
CA GLU A 678 -1.10 18.03 -1.55
C GLU A 678 -0.70 17.85 -3.02
N LYS A 679 0.60 17.79 -3.31
CA LYS A 679 1.13 17.54 -4.65
C LYS A 679 0.59 16.23 -5.26
N ARG A 680 0.42 15.19 -4.44
CA ARG A 680 -0.14 13.90 -4.89
C ARG A 680 -1.65 13.98 -5.06
N LEU A 681 -2.38 14.55 -4.10
CA LEU A 681 -3.84 14.65 -4.21
C LEU A 681 -4.26 15.49 -5.42
N ASN A 682 -3.53 16.55 -5.75
CA ASN A 682 -3.82 17.36 -6.94
C ASN A 682 -3.75 16.53 -8.23
N PHE A 683 -2.86 15.53 -8.31
CA PHE A 683 -2.84 14.58 -9.42
C PHE A 683 -4.10 13.68 -9.45
N TRP A 684 -4.59 13.25 -8.28
CA TRP A 684 -5.79 12.42 -8.17
C TRP A 684 -7.10 13.20 -8.36
N LYS A 685 -7.12 14.53 -8.11
CA LYS A 685 -8.27 15.40 -8.37
C LYS A 685 -8.65 15.47 -9.85
N LEU A 686 -7.70 15.20 -10.74
CA LEU A 686 -7.95 15.13 -12.19
C LEU A 686 -8.80 13.91 -12.60
N ARG A 687 -9.07 13.00 -11.66
CA ARG A 687 -9.88 11.80 -11.90
C ARG A 687 -11.29 11.99 -11.36
N ASN A 688 -12.28 11.57 -12.14
CA ASN A 688 -13.62 11.33 -11.61
C ASN A 688 -13.56 10.03 -10.81
N LEU A 689 -13.71 10.14 -9.49
CA LEU A 689 -13.75 9.02 -8.56
C LEU A 689 -15.01 9.12 -7.72
N PHE A 690 -15.70 8.01 -7.49
CA PHE A 690 -16.78 7.98 -6.50
C PHE A 690 -16.28 8.05 -5.05
N LEU A 691 -17.17 8.34 -4.10
CA LEU A 691 -16.81 8.59 -2.69
C LEU A 691 -15.99 7.44 -2.08
N LYS A 692 -16.39 6.19 -2.30
CA LYS A 692 -15.66 5.01 -1.82
C LYS A 692 -14.25 4.91 -2.42
N GLY A 693 -14.10 5.19 -3.71
CA GLY A 693 -12.80 5.27 -4.39
C GLY A 693 -11.93 6.41 -3.86
N LYS A 694 -12.51 7.58 -3.60
CA LYS A 694 -11.80 8.71 -2.97
C LYS A 694 -11.31 8.37 -1.55
N VAL A 695 -12.14 7.72 -0.74
CA VAL A 695 -11.74 7.25 0.61
C VAL A 695 -10.61 6.23 0.52
N LEU A 696 -10.65 5.30 -0.44
CA LEU A 696 -9.57 4.35 -0.66
C LEU A 696 -8.24 5.05 -0.99
N VAL A 697 -8.27 6.05 -1.89
CA VAL A 697 -7.09 6.88 -2.22
C VAL A 697 -6.59 7.62 -0.99
N ILE A 698 -7.48 8.24 -0.22
CA ILE A 698 -7.14 8.97 1.00
C ILE A 698 -6.44 8.03 2.00
N ASN A 699 -7.05 6.90 2.32
CA ASN A 699 -6.50 5.96 3.30
C ASN A 699 -5.17 5.36 2.85
N SER A 700 -5.08 4.96 1.57
CA SER A 700 -3.96 4.15 1.08
C SER A 700 -2.76 4.97 0.61
N LEU A 701 -2.98 6.16 0.05
CA LEU A 701 -1.92 6.95 -0.58
C LEU A 701 -1.62 8.28 0.13
N PHE A 702 -2.63 8.89 0.75
CA PHE A 702 -2.50 10.17 1.44
C PHE A 702 -2.16 9.95 2.91
N LEU A 703 -3.11 9.44 3.71
CA LEU A 703 -2.96 9.27 5.16
C LEU A 703 -1.88 8.28 5.55
N SER A 704 -1.64 7.25 4.74
CA SER A 704 -0.61 6.23 5.00
C SER A 704 0.80 6.80 5.17
N LYS A 705 1.08 7.99 4.62
CA LYS A 705 2.35 8.68 4.77
C LYS A 705 2.58 9.28 6.15
N MET A 706 1.52 9.51 6.91
CA MET A 706 1.63 10.07 8.26
C MET A 706 2.02 9.04 9.30
N TRP A 707 1.73 7.75 9.09
CA TRP A 707 1.79 6.76 10.18
C TRP A 707 3.17 6.62 10.81
N TYR A 708 4.23 6.69 10.00
CA TYR A 708 5.61 6.68 10.49
C TYR A 708 6.02 7.99 11.19
N VAL A 709 5.52 9.13 10.72
CA VAL A 709 5.77 10.42 11.38
C VAL A 709 5.04 10.46 12.73
N LEU A 710 3.78 10.01 12.77
CA LEU A 710 2.98 9.94 13.99
C LEU A 710 3.60 9.04 15.05
N SER A 711 4.39 8.02 14.70
CA SER A 711 5.04 7.19 15.73
C SER A 711 6.12 7.90 16.54
N SER A 712 6.61 9.06 16.09
CA SER A 712 7.70 9.79 16.75
C SER A 712 7.48 11.30 16.86
N VAL A 713 6.44 11.85 16.23
CA VAL A 713 6.16 13.30 16.23
C VAL A 713 4.72 13.51 16.69
N SER A 714 4.52 14.49 17.58
CA SER A 714 3.20 14.90 18.05
C SER A 714 2.38 15.51 16.91
N LEU A 715 1.04 15.41 16.96
CA LEU A 715 0.13 15.90 15.93
C LEU A 715 -0.61 17.15 16.44
N PRO A 716 -0.16 18.38 16.05
CA PRO A 716 -0.83 19.61 16.47
C PRO A 716 -2.27 19.69 15.97
N MET A 717 -3.13 20.32 16.77
CA MET A 717 -4.54 20.52 16.42
C MET A 717 -4.72 21.32 15.12
N TRP A 718 -3.85 22.29 14.85
CA TRP A 718 -3.90 23.08 13.61
C TRP A 718 -3.55 22.24 12.37
N ILE A 719 -2.57 21.33 12.48
CA ILE A 719 -2.23 20.36 11.42
C ILE A 719 -3.41 19.40 11.19
N TYR A 720 -3.98 18.84 12.25
CA TYR A 720 -5.15 17.96 12.14
C TYR A 720 -6.33 18.67 11.43
N LYS A 721 -6.64 19.91 11.83
CA LYS A 721 -7.68 20.73 11.16
C LYS A 721 -7.37 20.95 9.68
N LYS A 722 -6.12 21.23 9.32
CA LYS A 722 -5.69 21.39 7.93
C LYS A 722 -5.83 20.09 7.13
N ILE A 723 -5.42 18.95 7.68
CA ILE A 723 -5.56 17.63 7.04
C ILE A 723 -7.03 17.30 6.82
N LYS A 724 -7.87 17.49 7.85
CA LYS A 724 -9.31 17.27 7.76
C LYS A 724 -9.93 18.14 6.66
N SER A 725 -9.52 19.40 6.55
CA SER A 725 -9.94 20.30 5.47
C SER A 725 -9.54 19.77 4.09
N ILE A 726 -8.28 19.34 3.91
CA ILE A 726 -7.79 18.76 2.64
C ILE A 726 -8.58 17.50 2.27
N VAL A 727 -8.82 16.61 3.23
CA VAL A 727 -9.61 15.38 3.04
C VAL A 727 -11.03 15.70 2.61
N LEU A 728 -11.72 16.60 3.31
CA LEU A 728 -13.08 17.00 2.98
C LEU A 728 -13.15 17.69 1.61
N ASN A 729 -12.20 18.57 1.31
CA ASN A 729 -12.12 19.24 0.01
C ASN A 729 -11.94 18.21 -1.12
N PHE A 730 -11.09 17.19 -0.94
CA PHE A 730 -10.91 16.13 -1.92
C PHE A 730 -12.16 15.26 -2.10
N LEU A 731 -12.80 14.84 -0.99
CA LEU A 731 -14.02 14.03 -1.01
C LEU A 731 -15.16 14.73 -1.76
N TRP A 732 -15.35 16.02 -1.49
CA TRP A 732 -16.50 16.80 -1.95
C TRP A 732 -16.20 17.78 -3.09
N GLU A 733 -14.97 17.80 -3.63
CA GLU A 733 -14.56 18.73 -4.71
C GLU A 733 -14.82 20.20 -4.35
N GLY A 734 -14.46 20.60 -3.13
CA GLY A 734 -14.72 21.95 -2.61
C GLY A 734 -16.19 22.26 -2.29
N LYS A 735 -17.12 21.32 -2.53
CA LYS A 735 -18.54 21.49 -2.19
C LYS A 735 -18.79 21.20 -0.71
N THR A 736 -19.91 21.68 -0.18
CA THR A 736 -20.33 21.43 1.20
C THR A 736 -20.46 19.92 1.49
N PRO A 737 -19.82 19.39 2.55
CA PRO A 737 -19.97 18.00 2.94
C PRO A 737 -21.43 17.62 3.21
N LYS A 738 -21.91 16.57 2.55
CA LYS A 738 -23.31 16.09 2.73
C LYS A 738 -23.47 15.09 3.87
N ILE A 739 -22.39 14.39 4.21
CA ILE A 739 -22.34 13.38 5.26
C ILE A 739 -21.35 13.87 6.32
N ALA A 740 -21.73 13.74 7.59
CA ALA A 740 -20.88 14.15 8.69
C ALA A 740 -19.56 13.37 8.68
N TYR A 741 -18.45 14.05 8.95
CA TYR A 741 -17.12 13.42 8.96
C TYR A 741 -17.04 12.25 9.94
N GLY A 742 -17.64 12.36 11.13
CA GLY A 742 -17.71 11.27 12.11
C GLY A 742 -18.45 10.03 11.61
N THR A 743 -19.44 10.20 10.73
CA THR A 743 -20.15 9.08 10.08
C THR A 743 -19.25 8.38 9.07
N LEU A 744 -18.46 9.13 8.28
CA LEU A 744 -17.57 8.55 7.26
C LEU A 744 -16.48 7.63 7.84
N ILE A 745 -16.09 7.87 9.10
CA ILE A 745 -15.10 7.04 9.83
C ILE A 745 -15.64 5.64 10.12
N GLY A 746 -16.95 5.52 10.34
CA GLY A 746 -17.61 4.26 10.70
C GLY A 746 -17.44 3.17 9.66
N LYS A 747 -17.80 1.95 10.04
CA LYS A 747 -17.78 0.82 9.11
C LYS A 747 -18.88 0.98 8.05
N VAL A 748 -18.71 0.31 6.92
CA VAL A 748 -19.71 0.34 5.84
C VAL A 748 -21.07 -0.17 6.33
N GLU A 749 -21.04 -1.20 7.18
CA GLU A 749 -22.23 -1.82 7.79
C GLU A 749 -22.97 -0.89 8.78
N GLU A 750 -22.36 0.23 9.18
CA GLU A 750 -22.93 1.23 10.09
C GLU A 750 -23.28 2.53 9.35
N GLY A 751 -23.12 2.57 8.02
CA GLY A 751 -23.34 3.75 7.18
C GLY A 751 -22.09 4.62 6.97
N GLY A 752 -20.91 4.14 7.36
CA GLY A 752 -19.64 4.82 7.08
C GLY A 752 -18.99 4.38 5.77
N LEU A 753 -17.73 4.80 5.56
CA LEU A 753 -16.89 4.38 4.43
C LEU A 753 -15.52 3.85 4.89
N GLY A 754 -15.32 3.68 6.20
CA GLY A 754 -14.02 3.30 6.78
C GLY A 754 -12.94 4.35 6.56
N LEU A 755 -13.30 5.64 6.51
CA LEU A 755 -12.32 6.73 6.45
C LEU A 755 -11.44 6.71 7.72
N ILE A 756 -10.13 6.68 7.56
CA ILE A 756 -9.24 6.69 8.72
C ILE A 756 -9.13 8.11 9.24
N ASP A 757 -9.42 8.32 10.52
CA ASP A 757 -9.18 9.60 11.17
C ASP A 757 -7.74 9.70 11.70
N PRO A 758 -6.96 10.72 11.29
CA PRO A 758 -5.58 10.88 11.72
C PRO A 758 -5.41 11.03 13.24
N PHE A 759 -6.36 11.68 13.92
CA PHE A 759 -6.27 11.95 15.35
C PHE A 759 -6.57 10.69 16.17
N ILE A 760 -7.59 9.91 15.79
CA ILE A 760 -7.86 8.59 16.37
C ILE A 760 -6.69 7.64 16.10
N ARG A 761 -6.10 7.70 14.89
CA ARG A 761 -4.95 6.89 14.52
C ARG A 761 -3.72 7.23 15.36
N MET A 762 -3.47 8.53 15.61
CA MET A 762 -2.43 8.99 16.52
C MET A 762 -2.65 8.38 17.92
N LYS A 763 -3.83 8.54 18.51
CA LYS A 763 -4.16 7.97 19.84
C LYS A 763 -3.93 6.46 19.89
N SER A 764 -4.32 5.75 18.84
CA SER A 764 -4.11 4.30 18.74
C SER A 764 -2.62 3.91 18.71
N ILE A 765 -1.78 4.71 18.03
CA ILE A 765 -0.32 4.52 18.01
C ILE A 765 0.25 4.78 19.40
N ARG A 766 -0.21 5.83 20.10
CA ARG A 766 0.18 6.15 21.48
C ARG A 766 -0.17 5.02 22.46
N ILE A 767 -1.38 4.46 22.36
CA ILE A 767 -1.80 3.30 23.17
C ILE A 767 -0.92 2.07 22.86
N LYS A 768 -0.55 1.88 21.59
CA LYS A 768 0.40 0.81 21.21
C LYS A 768 1.77 0.98 21.87
N ILE A 769 2.22 2.21 22.16
CA ILE A 769 3.46 2.45 22.92
C ILE A 769 3.30 1.96 24.36
N VAL A 770 2.17 2.26 25.02
CA VAL A 770 1.88 1.72 26.37
C VAL A 770 1.81 0.19 26.37
N ASN A 771 1.13 -0.40 25.37
CA ASN A 771 1.14 -1.85 25.14
C ASN A 771 2.57 -2.41 25.04
N LYS A 772 3.43 -1.75 24.26
CA LYS A 772 4.82 -2.19 24.09
C LYS A 772 5.66 -1.97 25.36
N TYR A 773 5.35 -0.93 26.13
CA TYR A 773 6.02 -0.62 27.39
C TYR A 773 5.81 -1.75 28.42
N TRP A 774 4.60 -2.29 28.53
CA TRP A 774 4.27 -3.41 29.44
C TRP A 774 4.61 -4.82 28.94
N LYS A 775 5.06 -4.99 27.69
CA LYS A 775 5.59 -6.28 27.22
C LYS A 775 6.94 -6.59 27.83
N ASP A 776 7.25 -7.85 28.06
CA ASP A 776 8.57 -8.23 28.57
C ASP A 776 9.69 -7.86 27.58
N GLY A 777 10.82 -7.38 28.12
CA GLY A 777 11.99 -6.96 27.35
C GLY A 777 12.62 -5.66 27.88
N LYS A 778 13.94 -5.69 28.04
CA LYS A 778 14.76 -4.59 28.56
C LYS A 778 15.18 -3.66 27.40
N TYR A 779 14.28 -2.82 26.92
CA TYR A 779 14.59 -1.84 25.87
C TYR A 779 14.99 -0.49 26.46
N ALA A 780 16.05 0.13 25.94
CA ALA A 780 16.57 1.41 26.42
C ALA A 780 15.51 2.52 26.50
N TRP A 781 14.67 2.67 25.45
CA TRP A 781 13.64 3.71 25.40
C TRP A 781 12.59 3.60 26.52
N LYS A 782 12.38 2.43 27.12
CA LYS A 782 11.44 2.29 28.25
C LYS A 782 11.94 3.05 29.47
N GLY A 783 13.24 3.00 29.72
CA GLY A 783 13.84 3.73 30.82
C GLY A 783 13.69 5.24 30.66
N VAL A 784 13.94 5.76 29.45
CA VAL A 784 13.76 7.19 29.15
C VAL A 784 12.28 7.60 29.24
N MET A 785 11.36 6.74 28.80
CA MET A 785 9.93 6.96 29.01
C MET A 785 9.59 7.02 30.51
N LYS A 786 10.14 6.13 31.34
CA LYS A 786 9.93 6.14 32.79
C LYS A 786 10.41 7.44 33.42
N TYR A 787 11.57 7.98 33.02
CA TYR A 787 12.04 9.30 33.46
C TYR A 787 11.00 10.40 33.21
N PHE A 788 10.48 10.50 31.99
CA PHE A 788 9.46 11.49 31.68
C PHE A 788 8.15 11.23 32.43
N LEU A 789 7.72 9.97 32.59
CA LEU A 789 6.54 9.67 33.38
C LEU A 789 6.71 10.05 34.86
N ASP A 790 7.92 9.90 35.43
CA ASP A 790 8.18 10.23 36.83
C ASP A 790 8.11 11.74 37.13
N LYS A 791 8.36 12.59 36.12
CA LYS A 791 8.13 14.05 36.25
C LYS A 791 6.66 14.38 36.53
N CYS A 792 5.73 13.48 36.20
CA CYS A 792 4.30 13.61 36.51
C CYS A 792 3.99 13.19 37.97
N GLY A 793 4.55 13.89 38.95
CA GLY A 793 4.22 13.69 40.37
C GLY A 793 5.02 12.61 41.10
N LYS A 794 6.16 12.15 40.54
CA LYS A 794 7.06 11.14 41.11
C LYS A 794 6.37 9.81 41.41
N MET A 795 5.66 9.30 40.41
CA MET A 795 4.85 8.08 40.47
C MET A 795 5.34 7.01 39.47
N GLY A 796 6.46 7.26 38.77
CA GLY A 796 6.95 6.40 37.70
C GLY A 796 5.85 5.98 36.72
N GLU A 797 5.72 4.67 36.49
CA GLU A 797 4.70 4.11 35.60
C GLU A 797 3.29 4.06 36.20
N ASP A 798 3.15 4.19 37.52
CA ASP A 798 1.84 4.18 38.20
C ASP A 798 0.99 5.39 37.78
N VAL A 799 1.63 6.43 37.24
CA VAL A 799 0.95 7.58 36.63
C VAL A 799 -0.01 7.18 35.51
N LEU A 800 0.23 6.03 34.85
CA LEU A 800 -0.65 5.48 33.83
C LEU A 800 -2.01 5.04 34.42
N TRP A 801 -2.16 4.96 35.75
CA TRP A 801 -3.43 4.69 36.42
C TRP A 801 -4.13 5.96 36.94
N MET A 802 -3.50 7.13 36.78
CA MET A 802 -4.01 8.42 37.25
C MET A 802 -4.70 9.22 36.14
N LYS A 803 -5.76 9.97 36.48
CA LYS A 803 -6.37 11.00 35.63
C LYS A 803 -5.63 12.32 35.84
N LEU A 804 -4.46 12.44 35.21
CA LEU A 804 -3.59 13.62 35.34
C LEU A 804 -4.29 14.91 34.91
N LYS A 805 -3.99 15.98 35.67
CA LYS A 805 -4.34 17.37 35.32
C LYS A 805 -3.24 17.97 34.44
N GLU A 806 -3.57 18.99 33.64
CA GLU A 806 -2.62 19.58 32.68
C GLU A 806 -1.33 20.09 33.35
N ASN A 807 -1.45 20.74 34.51
CA ASN A 807 -0.32 21.25 35.28
C ASN A 807 0.62 20.15 35.80
N MET A 808 0.13 18.91 35.99
CA MET A 808 0.97 17.77 36.41
C MET A 808 1.79 17.21 35.26
N MET A 809 1.46 17.57 34.01
CA MET A 809 2.21 17.20 32.81
C MET A 809 3.14 18.34 32.35
N ASN A 810 3.35 19.35 33.19
CA ASN A 810 4.35 20.39 32.94
C ASN A 810 5.75 19.76 33.03
N GLY A 811 6.61 20.04 32.05
CA GLY A 811 7.98 19.52 32.01
C GLY A 811 8.16 18.25 31.19
N ILE A 812 7.09 17.55 30.78
CA ILE A 812 7.23 16.40 29.87
C ILE A 812 7.07 16.80 28.39
N PRO A 813 7.74 16.13 27.45
CA PRO A 813 7.59 16.39 26.02
C PRO A 813 6.16 16.19 25.52
N GLU A 814 5.76 16.94 24.49
CA GLU A 814 4.37 16.93 23.99
C GLU A 814 3.95 15.54 23.51
N PHE A 815 4.88 14.79 22.94
CA PHE A 815 4.66 13.39 22.57
C PHE A 815 4.20 12.51 23.74
N TYR A 816 4.81 12.64 24.92
CA TYR A 816 4.42 11.85 26.10
C TYR A 816 3.13 12.36 26.74
N LYS A 817 2.83 13.67 26.64
CA LYS A 817 1.48 14.18 26.97
C LYS A 817 0.42 13.51 26.13
N GLU A 818 0.63 13.37 24.82
CA GLU A 818 -0.27 12.62 23.95
C GLU A 818 -0.38 11.14 24.36
N VAL A 819 0.73 10.51 24.81
CA VAL A 819 0.71 9.12 25.32
C VAL A 819 -0.21 8.99 26.53
N VAL A 820 0.00 9.81 27.55
CA VAL A 820 -0.78 9.74 28.79
C VAL A 820 -2.24 10.13 28.56
N LYS A 821 -2.51 11.17 27.75
CA LYS A 821 -3.88 11.57 27.38
C LYS A 821 -4.61 10.47 26.61
N ALA A 822 -3.97 9.88 25.59
CA ALA A 822 -4.56 8.80 24.79
C ALA A 822 -4.84 7.54 25.63
N TRP A 823 -3.91 7.17 26.51
CA TRP A 823 -4.11 6.07 27.45
C TRP A 823 -5.26 6.37 28.43
N GLY A 824 -5.28 7.56 29.02
CA GLY A 824 -6.31 7.98 29.96
C GLY A 824 -7.72 7.92 29.39
N GLU A 825 -7.91 8.26 28.11
CA GLU A 825 -9.16 8.09 27.39
C GLU A 825 -9.51 6.62 27.10
N PHE A 826 -8.50 5.80 26.77
CA PHE A 826 -8.68 4.38 26.46
C PHE A 826 -9.03 3.53 27.69
N ARG A 827 -8.64 3.97 28.90
CA ARG A 827 -8.89 3.23 30.16
C ARG A 827 -10.34 2.84 30.41
N LYS A 828 -11.33 3.53 29.84
CA LYS A 828 -12.75 3.12 29.95
C LYS A 828 -13.06 1.76 29.31
N TYR A 829 -12.20 1.29 28.40
CA TYR A 829 -12.30 -0.04 27.79
C TYR A 829 -11.49 -1.09 28.54
N VAL A 830 -10.63 -0.67 29.48
CA VAL A 830 -9.72 -1.53 30.21
C VAL A 830 -10.45 -2.15 31.39
N VAL A 831 -10.19 -3.44 31.63
CA VAL A 831 -10.70 -4.22 32.74
C VAL A 831 -9.50 -4.93 33.38
N CYS A 832 -9.35 -4.78 34.70
CA CYS A 832 -8.38 -5.53 35.48
C CYS A 832 -9.07 -6.79 36.00
N MET A 833 -8.60 -7.97 35.59
CA MET A 833 -9.26 -9.24 35.93
C MET A 833 -8.89 -9.77 37.32
N SER A 834 -7.67 -9.50 37.76
CA SER A 834 -7.13 -9.84 39.08
C SER A 834 -6.02 -8.84 39.42
N LEU A 835 -5.91 -8.51 40.70
CA LEU A 835 -4.82 -7.70 41.25
C LEU A 835 -4.23 -8.45 42.45
N SER A 836 -2.91 -8.57 42.51
CA SER A 836 -2.24 -9.08 43.71
C SER A 836 -2.29 -8.05 44.85
N LYS A 837 -1.99 -8.49 46.08
CA LYS A 837 -1.88 -7.59 47.25
C LYS A 837 -0.88 -6.46 46.97
N GLU A 838 0.28 -6.78 46.42
CA GLU A 838 1.33 -5.82 46.05
C GLU A 838 0.85 -4.83 44.98
N GLU A 839 0.05 -5.27 44.03
CA GLU A 839 -0.45 -4.42 42.95
C GLU A 839 -1.53 -3.45 43.43
N ILE A 840 -2.38 -3.89 44.36
CA ILE A 840 -3.34 -3.02 45.04
C ILE A 840 -2.59 -1.96 45.85
N LEU A 841 -1.57 -2.37 46.62
CA LEU A 841 -0.73 -1.45 47.40
C LEU A 841 -0.04 -0.38 46.54
N ARG A 842 0.34 -0.72 45.30
CA ARG A 842 0.93 0.22 44.32
C ARG A 842 -0.08 1.12 43.61
N GLN A 843 -1.39 0.85 43.71
CA GLN A 843 -2.39 1.70 43.06
C GLN A 843 -2.29 3.14 43.56
N PRO A 844 -2.38 4.14 42.65
CA PRO A 844 -2.47 5.54 43.06
C PRO A 844 -3.66 5.75 43.99
N LEU A 845 -3.44 6.43 45.11
CA LEU A 845 -4.48 6.82 46.05
C LEU A 845 -5.35 7.94 45.47
N PHE A 846 -4.72 8.87 44.76
CA PHE A 846 -5.35 10.05 44.18
C PHE A 846 -5.45 9.98 42.66
N LEU A 847 -6.47 10.64 42.12
CA LEU A 847 -6.79 10.68 40.69
C LEU A 847 -6.98 9.28 40.05
N ASN A 848 -7.18 8.24 40.84
CA ASN A 848 -7.43 6.89 40.38
C ASN A 848 -8.86 6.75 39.85
N ASN A 849 -9.04 6.05 38.74
CA ASN A 849 -10.35 5.89 38.10
C ASN A 849 -11.28 4.93 38.87
N THR A 850 -10.70 4.09 39.74
CA THR A 850 -11.40 3.16 40.62
C THR A 850 -11.76 3.81 41.96
N ILE A 851 -10.88 4.66 42.51
CA ILE A 851 -11.09 5.39 43.78
C ILE A 851 -11.74 6.75 43.49
N LYS A 852 -13.08 6.77 43.43
CA LYS A 852 -13.85 7.97 43.05
C LYS A 852 -15.09 8.17 43.92
N ARG A 853 -15.50 9.43 44.09
CA ARG A 853 -16.79 9.81 44.67
C ARG A 853 -17.74 10.22 43.56
N GLY A 854 -18.76 9.38 43.31
CA GLY A 854 -19.62 9.54 42.14
C GLY A 854 -18.80 9.43 40.83
N HIS A 855 -18.70 10.54 40.09
CA HIS A 855 -17.96 10.60 38.81
C HIS A 855 -16.58 11.28 38.92
N GLN A 856 -16.19 11.77 40.10
CA GLN A 856 -14.96 12.54 40.29
C GLN A 856 -13.93 11.74 41.11
N ALA A 857 -12.71 11.64 40.59
CA ALA A 857 -11.58 11.08 41.32
C ALA A 857 -11.10 12.04 42.41
N ILE A 858 -10.70 11.50 43.55
CA ILE A 858 -10.31 12.31 44.73
C ILE A 858 -8.87 12.79 44.56
N PHE A 859 -8.58 14.01 45.02
CA PHE A 859 -7.25 14.57 45.03
C PHE A 859 -7.09 15.57 46.18
N TYR A 860 -6.22 15.27 47.13
CA TYR A 860 -5.81 16.18 48.19
C TYR A 860 -4.37 16.60 47.94
N LYS A 861 -4.17 17.87 47.56
CA LYS A 861 -2.88 18.37 47.12
C LYS A 861 -1.81 18.25 48.21
N LYS A 862 -2.12 18.67 49.45
CA LYS A 862 -1.16 18.62 50.57
C LYS A 862 -0.70 17.20 50.89
N TRP A 863 -1.61 16.22 50.86
CA TRP A 863 -1.26 14.81 51.05
C TRP A 863 -0.32 14.31 49.96
N PHE A 864 -0.66 14.62 48.71
CA PHE A 864 0.13 14.23 47.54
C PHE A 864 1.53 14.86 47.56
N ASP A 865 1.62 16.14 47.93
CA ASP A 865 2.88 16.89 48.02
C ASP A 865 3.73 16.41 49.22
N ALA A 866 3.10 15.96 50.32
CA ALA A 866 3.74 15.34 51.49
C ALA A 866 4.22 13.89 51.25
N GLY A 867 4.06 13.35 50.04
CA GLY A 867 4.56 12.01 49.69
C GLY A 867 3.56 10.87 49.86
N ILE A 868 2.36 11.12 50.40
CA ILE A 868 1.29 10.13 50.52
C ILE A 868 0.57 10.06 49.17
N LYS A 869 0.86 9.04 48.35
CA LYS A 869 0.42 8.98 46.94
C LYS A 869 -0.18 7.66 46.52
N GLN A 870 0.15 6.57 47.19
CA GLN A 870 -0.26 5.19 46.89
C GLN A 870 -1.07 4.60 48.06
N ILE A 871 -1.76 3.49 47.82
CA ILE A 871 -2.53 2.81 48.87
C ILE A 871 -1.61 2.35 50.01
N LYS A 872 -0.40 1.88 49.70
CA LYS A 872 0.59 1.47 50.72
C LYS A 872 0.89 2.57 51.75
N ASP A 873 0.81 3.85 51.36
CA ASP A 873 1.18 4.97 52.22
C ASP A 873 0.13 5.25 53.31
N ILE A 874 -1.04 4.60 53.22
CA ILE A 874 -2.10 4.68 54.23
C ILE A 874 -2.41 3.33 54.90
N MET A 875 -1.59 2.32 54.62
CA MET A 875 -1.72 0.97 55.17
C MET A 875 -0.45 0.56 55.91
N TYR A 876 -0.59 -0.32 56.90
CA TYR A 876 0.58 -0.92 57.51
C TYR A 876 1.23 -1.90 56.52
N GLU A 877 2.56 -1.87 56.42
CA GLU A 877 3.30 -2.73 55.50
C GLU A 877 3.28 -4.21 55.92
N VAL A 878 3.19 -4.48 57.23
CA VAL A 878 3.33 -5.83 57.81
C VAL A 878 2.04 -6.34 58.47
N ILE A 879 1.19 -5.44 58.98
CA ILE A 879 -0.02 -5.79 59.72
C ILE A 879 -1.27 -5.46 58.88
N PRO A 880 -2.33 -6.29 58.87
CA PRO A 880 -3.60 -5.95 58.24
C PRO A 880 -4.22 -4.66 58.78
N GLY A 881 -4.45 -3.67 57.91
CA GLY A 881 -5.26 -2.49 58.22
C GLY A 881 -4.63 -1.14 57.88
N PHE A 882 -5.40 -0.08 58.14
CA PHE A 882 -5.00 1.31 57.88
C PHE A 882 -4.11 1.88 58.99
N VAL A 883 -3.17 2.74 58.62
CA VAL A 883 -2.39 3.51 59.61
C VAL A 883 -3.29 4.50 60.39
N PRO A 884 -2.91 4.90 61.61
CA PRO A 884 -3.62 5.93 62.37
C PRO A 884 -3.57 7.28 61.63
N VAL A 885 -4.64 8.07 61.72
CA VAL A 885 -4.69 9.43 61.14
C VAL A 885 -3.55 10.31 61.65
N GLN A 886 -3.08 10.07 62.88
CA GLN A 886 -1.97 10.82 63.46
C GLN A 886 -0.69 10.68 62.62
N VAL A 887 -0.38 9.49 62.10
CA VAL A 887 0.81 9.26 61.24
C VAL A 887 0.72 10.09 59.95
N ILE A 888 -0.48 10.15 59.36
CA ILE A 888 -0.77 10.95 58.17
C ILE A 888 -0.64 12.45 58.49
N ARG A 889 -1.14 12.86 59.66
CA ARG A 889 -1.05 14.24 60.12
C ARG A 889 0.39 14.66 60.31
N ASP A 890 1.21 13.85 60.97
CA ASP A 890 2.61 14.16 61.26
C ASP A 890 3.37 14.36 59.93
N ALA A 891 3.17 13.47 58.95
CA ALA A 891 3.77 13.61 57.61
C ALA A 891 3.33 14.88 56.84
N ILE A 892 2.09 15.35 57.04
CA ILE A 892 1.58 16.57 56.39
C ILE A 892 2.04 17.83 57.13
N VAL A 893 2.05 17.81 58.46
CA VAL A 893 2.43 18.94 59.32
C VAL A 893 3.92 19.26 59.20
N GLU A 894 4.78 18.24 59.03
CA GLU A 894 6.20 18.45 58.68
C GLU A 894 6.40 19.30 57.41
N ASN A 895 5.39 19.32 56.51
CA ASN A 895 5.44 20.03 55.23
C ASN A 895 4.52 21.26 55.15
N TYR A 896 3.61 21.48 56.11
CA TYR A 896 2.59 22.54 56.08
C TYR A 896 2.12 22.96 57.49
N ASP A 897 2.11 24.25 57.80
CA ASP A 897 1.86 24.77 59.17
C ASP A 897 0.41 24.77 59.66
N ASP A 898 -0.61 24.52 58.83
CA ASP A 898 -1.97 24.99 59.17
C ASP A 898 -3.12 24.13 58.61
N GLU A 899 -3.32 22.92 59.14
CA GLU A 899 -4.52 22.12 58.85
C GLU A 899 -5.16 21.55 60.12
N SER A 900 -6.44 21.86 60.34
CA SER A 900 -7.13 21.41 61.55
C SER A 900 -7.28 19.89 61.58
N LYS A 901 -7.04 19.29 62.74
CA LYS A 901 -7.16 17.83 62.98
C LYS A 901 -8.46 17.26 62.41
N THR A 902 -9.55 18.00 62.61
CA THR A 902 -10.91 17.66 62.16
C THR A 902 -11.03 17.59 60.63
N VAL A 903 -10.28 18.41 59.88
CA VAL A 903 -10.29 18.37 58.41
C VAL A 903 -9.59 17.12 57.90
N LEU A 904 -8.43 16.78 58.46
CA LEU A 904 -7.66 15.58 58.07
C LEU A 904 -8.40 14.28 58.41
N GLU A 905 -9.00 14.18 59.60
CA GLU A 905 -9.84 13.04 60.00
C GLU A 905 -11.02 12.85 59.04
N ASN A 906 -11.67 13.96 58.65
CA ASN A 906 -12.76 13.93 57.68
C ASN A 906 -12.29 13.52 56.27
N GLN A 907 -11.11 13.97 55.83
CA GLN A 907 -10.53 13.57 54.55
C GLN A 907 -10.15 12.07 54.54
N PHE A 908 -9.56 11.57 55.63
CA PHE A 908 -9.19 10.16 55.75
C PHE A 908 -10.41 9.25 55.79
N LYS A 909 -11.44 9.61 56.55
CA LYS A 909 -12.71 8.89 56.59
C LYS A 909 -13.32 8.77 55.19
N LYS A 910 -13.33 9.87 54.43
CA LYS A 910 -13.81 9.89 53.04
C LYS A 910 -12.98 8.99 52.13
N LEU A 911 -11.66 8.91 52.31
CA LEU A 911 -10.80 8.00 51.53
C LEU A 911 -11.08 6.52 51.84
N LYS A 912 -11.37 6.15 53.09
CA LYS A 912 -11.75 4.77 53.42
C LYS A 912 -13.08 4.35 52.79
N GLU A 913 -14.04 5.27 52.70
CA GLU A 913 -15.37 4.99 52.15
C GLU A 913 -15.37 4.73 50.62
N VAL A 914 -14.37 5.22 49.90
CA VAL A 914 -14.28 5.21 48.43
C VAL A 914 -13.29 4.20 47.87
N ILE A 915 -12.42 3.63 48.71
CA ILE A 915 -11.58 2.49 48.31
C ILE A 915 -12.51 1.27 48.13
N PRO A 916 -12.39 0.49 47.04
CA PRO A 916 -13.23 -0.68 46.83
C PRO A 916 -13.16 -1.65 48.02
N LYS A 917 -14.32 -2.11 48.51
CA LYS A 917 -14.39 -3.08 49.62
C LYS A 917 -13.65 -4.38 49.31
N GLU A 918 -13.68 -4.81 48.05
CA GLU A 918 -12.92 -5.96 47.54
C GLU A 918 -11.41 -5.79 47.77
N TRP A 919 -10.87 -4.59 47.52
CA TRP A 919 -9.46 -4.30 47.74
C TRP A 919 -9.12 -4.33 49.23
N ILE A 920 -9.97 -3.73 50.07
CA ILE A 920 -9.79 -3.76 51.53
C ILE A 920 -9.80 -5.20 52.06
N ASN A 921 -10.72 -6.05 51.58
CA ASN A 921 -10.80 -7.45 52.00
C ASN A 921 -9.54 -8.25 51.62
N ILE A 922 -8.96 -8.00 50.45
CA ILE A 922 -7.71 -8.62 50.00
C ILE A 922 -6.53 -8.12 50.84
N LEU A 923 -6.44 -6.81 51.10
CA LEU A 923 -5.35 -6.21 51.86
C LEU A 923 -5.37 -6.61 53.35
N GLU A 924 -6.57 -6.83 53.91
CA GLU A 924 -6.77 -7.28 55.29
C GLU A 924 -6.72 -8.82 55.45
N ASP A 925 -6.29 -9.55 54.40
CA ASP A 925 -6.18 -11.01 54.36
C ASP A 925 -7.47 -11.76 54.75
N LYS A 926 -8.64 -11.12 54.58
CA LYS A 926 -9.96 -11.70 54.89
C LYS A 926 -10.40 -12.76 53.86
N THR A 927 -9.71 -12.84 52.72
CA THR A 927 -9.97 -13.79 51.64
C THR A 927 -8.65 -14.43 51.20
N GLN A 928 -8.48 -15.75 51.38
CA GLN A 928 -7.35 -16.50 50.80
C GLN A 928 -7.44 -16.44 49.27
N THR A 929 -6.68 -15.55 48.64
CA THR A 929 -6.56 -15.49 47.19
C THR A 929 -5.11 -15.78 46.79
N ASN A 930 -4.86 -17.02 46.38
CA ASN A 930 -3.64 -17.45 45.70
C ASN A 930 -3.62 -16.90 44.26
N CYS A 931 -3.50 -15.59 44.07
CA CYS A 931 -3.14 -15.02 42.77
C CYS A 931 -1.62 -14.96 42.68
N LYS A 932 -1.00 -16.06 42.23
CA LYS A 932 0.43 -16.12 41.91
C LYS A 932 0.76 -15.46 40.56
N ASP A 933 -0.25 -15.15 39.75
CA ASP A 933 -0.10 -14.52 38.44
C ASP A 933 -0.29 -13.00 38.56
N GLY A 934 0.66 -12.22 38.01
CA GLY A 934 0.64 -10.76 38.03
C GLY A 934 -0.51 -10.14 37.23
N MET A 935 -0.63 -8.81 37.29
CA MET A 935 -1.73 -8.00 36.76
C MET A 935 -2.06 -8.35 35.31
N VAL A 936 -3.21 -9.00 35.12
CA VAL A 936 -3.77 -9.22 33.78
C VAL A 936 -4.62 -8.02 33.39
N VAL A 937 -4.03 -7.12 32.61
CA VAL A 937 -4.73 -5.98 32.01
C VAL A 937 -5.44 -6.46 30.75
N ALA A 938 -6.77 -6.53 30.78
CA ALA A 938 -7.58 -6.85 29.62
C ALA A 938 -8.30 -5.59 29.10
N TYR A 939 -8.84 -5.67 27.89
CA TYR A 939 -9.75 -4.65 27.37
C TYR A 939 -10.91 -5.26 26.58
N LYS A 940 -12.05 -4.59 26.59
CA LYS A 940 -13.30 -5.06 25.97
C LYS A 940 -13.55 -4.45 24.60
N ILE A 941 -13.82 -5.30 23.61
CA ILE A 941 -14.39 -4.92 22.30
C ILE A 941 -15.62 -5.78 22.02
N ASN A 942 -16.80 -5.14 21.90
CA ASN A 942 -18.05 -5.82 21.55
C ASN A 942 -18.30 -7.02 22.47
N ASP A 943 -18.19 -6.77 23.79
CA ASP A 943 -18.36 -7.76 24.87
C ASP A 943 -17.35 -8.91 24.93
N LYS A 944 -16.40 -8.98 23.98
CA LYS A 944 -15.24 -9.88 24.04
C LYS A 944 -14.07 -9.21 24.76
N GLN A 945 -13.41 -9.97 25.61
CA GLN A 945 -12.21 -9.56 26.33
C GLN A 945 -10.95 -10.02 25.59
N TYR A 946 -9.92 -9.17 25.61
CA TYR A 946 -8.62 -9.45 25.02
C TYR A 946 -7.54 -9.00 26.00
N ASP A 947 -6.46 -9.77 26.11
CA ASP A 947 -5.27 -9.33 26.83
C ASP A 947 -4.72 -8.06 26.16
N PHE A 948 -4.47 -7.03 26.97
CA PHE A 948 -3.91 -5.78 26.49
C PHE A 948 -2.55 -5.98 25.84
N LYS A 949 -1.70 -6.89 26.33
CA LYS A 949 -0.39 -7.23 25.75
C LYS A 949 -0.53 -7.79 24.32
N ASP A 950 -1.57 -8.55 24.02
CA ASP A 950 -1.81 -9.09 22.68
C ASP A 950 -2.52 -8.12 21.72
N GLY A 951 -2.93 -6.96 22.24
CA GLY A 951 -3.63 -5.94 21.46
C GLY A 951 -2.82 -5.43 20.27
N ILE A 952 -3.46 -5.42 19.09
CA ILE A 952 -2.89 -4.85 17.86
C ILE A 952 -3.49 -3.48 17.56
N LEU A 953 -2.77 -2.67 16.78
CA LEU A 953 -3.15 -1.29 16.43
C LEU A 953 -4.58 -1.17 15.85
N LYS A 954 -5.02 -2.15 15.06
CA LYS A 954 -6.37 -2.18 14.46
C LYS A 954 -7.46 -2.30 15.54
N MET A 955 -7.19 -3.04 16.61
CA MET A 955 -8.14 -3.24 17.72
C MET A 955 -8.27 -1.97 18.55
N PHE A 956 -7.15 -1.34 18.96
CA PHE A 956 -7.17 -0.07 19.69
C PHE A 956 -7.91 1.03 18.90
N TYR A 957 -7.64 1.11 17.60
CA TYR A 957 -8.32 2.04 16.70
C TYR A 957 -9.84 1.78 16.65
N SER A 958 -10.25 0.51 16.59
CA SER A 958 -11.66 0.15 16.56
C SER A 958 -12.40 0.52 17.86
N CYS A 959 -11.73 0.49 19.03
CA CYS A 959 -12.34 0.97 20.28
C CYS A 959 -12.64 2.45 20.20
N LEU A 960 -11.60 3.25 19.92
CA LEU A 960 -11.69 4.71 19.91
C LEU A 960 -12.61 5.26 18.81
N CYS A 961 -12.79 4.52 17.70
CA CYS A 961 -13.75 4.91 16.67
C CYS A 961 -15.17 5.01 17.20
N LYS A 962 -15.55 4.20 18.19
CA LYS A 962 -16.91 4.21 18.77
C LYS A 962 -17.24 5.54 19.44
N ASP A 963 -16.23 6.24 19.95
CA ASP A 963 -16.41 7.52 20.65
C ASP A 963 -16.65 8.71 19.72
N VAL A 964 -16.19 8.60 18.48
CA VAL A 964 -16.23 9.67 17.47
C VAL A 964 -17.25 9.37 16.38
N PHE A 965 -17.66 8.10 16.26
CA PHE A 965 -18.66 7.69 15.30
C PHE A 965 -19.98 8.40 15.57
N ILE A 966 -20.48 9.09 14.55
CA ILE A 966 -21.77 9.76 14.59
C ILE A 966 -22.73 8.91 13.77
N THR A 967 -23.74 8.36 14.43
CA THR A 967 -24.82 7.61 13.78
C THR A 967 -25.46 8.45 12.68
N PRO A 968 -25.64 7.92 11.45
CA PRO A 968 -26.20 8.71 10.37
C PRO A 968 -27.64 9.15 10.66
N LYS A 969 -27.92 10.46 10.60
CA LYS A 969 -29.26 11.04 10.79
C LYS A 969 -30.31 10.49 9.83
N ALA A 970 -29.88 10.02 8.65
CA ALA A 970 -30.80 9.44 7.67
C ALA A 970 -31.46 8.15 8.20
N GLY A 971 -30.84 7.46 9.16
CA GLY A 971 -31.43 6.28 9.79
C GLY A 971 -32.75 6.60 10.48
N GLU A 972 -32.77 7.65 11.31
CA GLU A 972 -33.99 8.13 12.00
C GLU A 972 -35.05 8.61 11.01
N TYR A 973 -34.63 9.27 9.93
CA TYR A 973 -35.53 9.68 8.85
C TYR A 973 -36.24 8.48 8.22
N TRP A 974 -35.50 7.41 7.90
CA TRP A 974 -36.07 6.21 7.30
C TRP A 974 -36.93 5.41 8.27
N GLN A 975 -36.54 5.31 9.55
CA GLN A 975 -37.36 4.64 10.57
C GLN A 975 -38.70 5.32 10.80
N ARG A 976 -38.75 6.66 10.74
CA ARG A 976 -40.02 7.39 10.84
C ARG A 976 -40.96 7.11 9.66
N ILE A 977 -40.41 6.84 8.48
CA ILE A 977 -41.19 6.55 7.27
C ILE A 977 -41.56 5.06 7.20
N PHE A 978 -40.65 4.19 7.64
CA PHE A 978 -40.78 2.74 7.63
C PHE A 978 -40.49 2.18 9.04
N PRO A 979 -41.48 2.20 9.96
CA PRO A 979 -41.28 1.80 11.35
C PRO A 979 -40.84 0.34 11.54
N SER A 980 -41.16 -0.54 10.59
CA SER A 980 -40.76 -1.96 10.60
C SER A 980 -39.26 -2.18 10.29
N VAL A 981 -38.52 -1.15 9.86
CA VAL A 981 -37.11 -1.28 9.49
C VAL A 981 -36.19 -1.06 10.68
N GLU A 982 -35.48 -2.11 11.11
CA GLU A 982 -34.44 -1.96 12.12
C GLU A 982 -33.27 -1.11 11.60
N LYS A 983 -32.69 -0.29 12.48
CA LYS A 983 -31.65 0.70 12.15
C LYS A 983 -30.43 0.10 11.45
N ASN A 984 -30.04 -1.11 11.84
CA ASN A 984 -28.89 -1.80 11.27
C ASN A 984 -29.14 -2.25 9.82
N ASN A 985 -30.40 -2.53 9.46
CA ASN A 985 -30.75 -3.04 8.12
C ASN A 985 -30.68 -1.96 7.03
N ILE A 986 -30.73 -0.68 7.42
CA ILE A 986 -30.61 0.46 6.50
C ILE A 986 -29.21 0.48 5.86
N TRP A 987 -28.18 0.07 6.58
CA TRP A 987 -26.78 0.23 6.19
C TRP A 987 -26.10 -1.07 5.79
N GLN A 988 -26.76 -2.22 6.02
CA GLN A 988 -26.22 -3.51 5.64
C GLN A 988 -25.88 -3.55 4.16
N ASN A 989 -24.71 -4.11 3.86
CA ASN A 989 -24.30 -4.40 2.50
C ASN A 989 -25.29 -5.39 1.90
N LEU A 990 -26.10 -4.92 0.94
CA LEU A 990 -26.86 -5.84 0.11
C LEU A 990 -25.89 -6.78 -0.58
N ARG A 991 -26.04 -8.08 -0.30
CA ARG A 991 -25.34 -9.11 -1.05
C ARG A 991 -25.92 -9.08 -2.47
N ALA A 992 -25.24 -8.34 -3.34
CA ALA A 992 -25.46 -8.34 -4.77
C ALA A 992 -24.32 -9.15 -5.42
N TRP A 993 -24.66 -9.98 -6.39
CA TRP A 993 -23.69 -10.78 -7.15
C TRP A 993 -22.68 -9.93 -7.92
N TRP A 994 -23.02 -8.67 -8.19
CA TRP A 994 -22.14 -7.74 -8.87
C TRP A 994 -22.16 -6.38 -8.19
N LYS A 995 -20.97 -5.80 -8.10
CA LYS A 995 -20.74 -4.50 -7.48
C LYS A 995 -20.15 -3.58 -8.53
N SER A 996 -20.89 -2.52 -8.82
CA SER A 996 -20.45 -1.47 -9.73
C SER A 996 -20.21 -0.21 -8.92
N PRO A 997 -19.03 0.43 -9.02
CA PRO A 997 -18.72 1.63 -8.23
C PRO A 997 -19.77 2.74 -8.36
N ILE A 998 -20.37 2.91 -9.54
CA ILE A 998 -21.43 3.90 -9.77
C ILE A 998 -22.74 3.53 -9.06
N LEU A 999 -23.13 2.24 -9.11
CA LEU A 999 -24.34 1.75 -8.45
C LEU A 999 -24.18 1.77 -6.94
N GLU A 1000 -23.04 1.34 -6.42
CA GLU A 1000 -22.71 1.39 -5.00
C GLU A 1000 -22.72 2.83 -4.48
N ASN A 1001 -22.09 3.76 -5.20
CA ASN A 1001 -22.07 5.16 -4.80
C ASN A 1001 -23.48 5.79 -4.84
N PHE A 1002 -24.29 5.44 -5.84
CA PHE A 1002 -25.67 5.87 -5.91
C PHE A 1002 -26.49 5.35 -4.73
N ASP A 1003 -26.40 4.05 -4.44
CA ASP A 1003 -27.13 3.42 -3.34
C ASP A 1003 -26.72 4.00 -1.98
N TYR A 1004 -25.41 4.23 -1.80
CA TYR A 1004 -24.86 4.90 -0.62
C TYR A 1004 -25.45 6.32 -0.44
N ILE A 1005 -25.46 7.14 -1.50
CA ILE A 1005 -26.04 8.49 -1.46
C ILE A 1005 -27.54 8.44 -1.17
N LEU A 1006 -28.27 7.46 -1.72
CA LEU A 1006 -29.69 7.28 -1.50
C LEU A 1006 -30.00 6.92 -0.04
N ARG A 1007 -29.32 5.93 0.54
CA ARG A 1007 -29.50 5.51 1.93
C ARG A 1007 -29.15 6.60 2.93
N HIS A 1008 -28.13 7.41 2.63
CA HIS A 1008 -27.82 8.63 3.40
C HIS A 1008 -28.82 9.77 3.20
N ASN A 1009 -29.88 9.56 2.42
CA ASN A 1009 -30.85 10.57 2.02
C ASN A 1009 -30.12 11.83 1.54
N CYS A 1010 -29.12 11.67 0.67
CA CYS A 1010 -28.29 12.73 0.10
C CYS A 1010 -28.56 12.97 -1.39
N LEU A 1011 -29.55 12.26 -1.95
CA LEU A 1011 -30.02 12.43 -3.32
C LEU A 1011 -30.64 13.84 -3.48
N LEU A 1012 -30.29 14.53 -4.57
CA LEU A 1012 -30.79 15.88 -4.86
C LEU A 1012 -32.14 15.79 -5.58
N SER A 1013 -33.24 15.78 -4.83
CA SER A 1013 -34.62 15.86 -5.38
C SER A 1013 -34.97 17.30 -5.81
N GLU A 1014 -35.99 17.51 -6.65
CA GLU A 1014 -36.37 18.88 -7.07
C GLU A 1014 -36.85 19.73 -5.87
N MET A 1015 -37.54 19.14 -4.89
CA MET A 1015 -37.85 19.84 -3.62
C MET A 1015 -36.58 20.37 -2.93
N ARG A 1016 -35.50 19.60 -2.93
CA ARG A 1016 -34.22 20.02 -2.33
C ARG A 1016 -33.51 21.06 -3.16
N LEU A 1017 -33.53 20.91 -4.49
CA LEU A 1017 -32.94 21.88 -5.41
C LEU A 1017 -33.65 23.23 -5.35
N CYS A 1018 -34.98 23.23 -5.18
CA CYS A 1018 -35.78 24.43 -4.95
C CYS A 1018 -35.40 25.11 -3.62
N LYS A 1019 -35.30 24.34 -2.52
CA LYS A 1019 -34.87 24.84 -1.21
C LYS A 1019 -33.48 25.48 -1.20
N ILE A 1020 -32.57 25.06 -2.08
CA ILE A 1020 -31.21 25.63 -2.20
C ILE A 1020 -31.07 26.63 -3.37
N GLY A 1021 -32.18 27.05 -3.99
CA GLY A 1021 -32.19 28.07 -5.04
C GLY A 1021 -31.67 27.62 -6.42
N LEU A 1022 -31.46 26.32 -6.65
CA LEU A 1022 -30.96 25.78 -7.93
C LEU A 1022 -32.07 25.30 -8.88
N ALA A 1023 -33.33 25.31 -8.44
CA ALA A 1023 -34.49 25.00 -9.27
C ALA A 1023 -35.61 26.03 -9.02
N SER A 1024 -36.33 26.40 -10.08
CA SER A 1024 -37.43 27.38 -10.02
C SER A 1024 -38.70 26.85 -9.35
N ASN A 1025 -38.89 25.53 -9.33
CA ASN A 1025 -40.00 24.88 -8.64
C ASN A 1025 -39.63 23.46 -8.21
N ALA A 1026 -40.42 22.92 -7.27
CA ALA A 1026 -40.23 21.58 -6.73
C ALA A 1026 -40.92 20.47 -7.55
N ARG A 1027 -41.65 20.80 -8.62
CA ARG A 1027 -42.43 19.82 -9.39
C ARG A 1027 -41.55 18.75 -10.05
N CYS A 1028 -42.03 17.51 -9.98
CA CYS A 1028 -41.42 16.34 -10.61
C CYS A 1028 -41.22 16.55 -12.11
N LYS A 1029 -39.98 16.38 -12.59
CA LYS A 1029 -39.66 16.60 -14.00
C LYS A 1029 -40.20 15.52 -14.93
N VAL A 1030 -40.67 14.40 -14.38
CA VAL A 1030 -41.20 13.28 -15.16
C VAL A 1030 -42.72 13.37 -15.33
N CYS A 1031 -43.48 13.52 -14.23
CA CYS A 1031 -44.94 13.60 -14.29
C CYS A 1031 -45.48 15.04 -14.29
N ASN A 1032 -44.71 16.01 -13.77
CA ASN A 1032 -45.08 17.42 -13.61
C ASN A 1032 -46.36 17.69 -12.78
N ARG A 1033 -46.85 16.71 -12.01
CA ARG A 1033 -48.09 16.78 -11.23
C ARG A 1033 -47.88 17.16 -9.77
N GLU A 1034 -46.91 16.52 -9.10
CA GLU A 1034 -46.62 16.72 -7.68
C GLU A 1034 -45.17 17.17 -7.45
N ASP A 1035 -44.89 17.63 -6.23
CA ASP A 1035 -43.54 17.97 -5.79
C ASP A 1035 -42.64 16.73 -5.63
N GLU A 1036 -41.43 16.80 -6.19
CA GLU A 1036 -40.49 15.69 -6.22
C GLU A 1036 -39.66 15.60 -4.93
N GLY A 1037 -40.19 14.86 -3.96
CA GLY A 1037 -39.42 14.27 -2.87
C GLY A 1037 -38.84 12.89 -3.26
N VAL A 1038 -38.01 12.31 -2.40
CA VAL A 1038 -37.46 10.95 -2.63
C VAL A 1038 -38.58 9.91 -2.72
N LEU A 1039 -39.62 10.02 -1.89
CA LEU A 1039 -40.78 9.12 -1.95
C LEU A 1039 -41.59 9.26 -3.24
N HIS A 1040 -41.78 10.49 -3.74
CA HIS A 1040 -42.46 10.68 -5.01
C HIS A 1040 -41.64 10.10 -6.17
N LEU A 1041 -40.34 10.37 -6.19
CA LEU A 1041 -39.42 9.87 -7.22
C LEU A 1041 -39.44 8.34 -7.37
N PHE A 1042 -39.48 7.61 -6.26
CA PHE A 1042 -39.37 6.14 -6.27
C PHE A 1042 -40.70 5.38 -6.10
N PHE A 1043 -41.78 6.02 -5.65
CA PHE A 1043 -43.02 5.31 -5.32
C PHE A 1043 -44.29 5.99 -5.81
N LYS A 1044 -44.45 7.31 -5.57
CA LYS A 1044 -45.74 7.99 -5.79
C LYS A 1044 -45.93 8.51 -7.22
N CYS A 1045 -44.86 8.62 -8.01
CA CYS A 1045 -44.95 9.10 -9.38
C CYS A 1045 -45.87 8.19 -10.22
N THR A 1046 -46.91 8.78 -10.83
CA THR A 1046 -47.91 8.04 -11.64
C THR A 1046 -47.26 7.28 -12.79
N GLU A 1047 -46.22 7.86 -13.38
CA GLU A 1047 -45.38 7.32 -14.47
C GLU A 1047 -44.49 6.13 -14.07
N LEU A 1048 -44.62 5.64 -12.83
CA LEU A 1048 -43.83 4.53 -12.28
C LEU A 1048 -44.70 3.32 -11.89
N GLN A 1049 -46.02 3.49 -11.76
CA GLN A 1049 -46.92 2.46 -11.22
C GLN A 1049 -46.89 1.16 -12.03
N CYS A 1050 -46.93 1.27 -13.37
CA CYS A 1050 -46.83 0.11 -14.27
C CYS A 1050 -45.49 -0.66 -14.09
N PHE A 1051 -44.39 0.08 -13.89
CA PHE A 1051 -43.07 -0.52 -13.68
C PHE A 1051 -42.96 -1.22 -12.31
N ILE A 1052 -43.47 -0.59 -11.25
CA ILE A 1052 -43.51 -1.21 -9.91
C ILE A 1052 -44.33 -2.49 -9.92
N LYS A 1053 -45.51 -2.49 -10.57
CA LYS A 1053 -46.34 -3.70 -10.72
C LYS A 1053 -45.58 -4.84 -11.39
N LYS A 1054 -44.83 -4.54 -12.47
CA LYS A 1054 -43.98 -5.52 -13.16
C LYS A 1054 -42.84 -6.04 -12.27
N LEU A 1055 -42.18 -5.16 -11.50
CA LEU A 1055 -41.14 -5.60 -10.56
C LEU A 1055 -41.68 -6.51 -9.45
N LYS A 1056 -42.86 -6.21 -8.89
CA LYS A 1056 -43.55 -7.08 -7.91
C LYS A 1056 -43.88 -8.45 -8.49
N GLN A 1057 -44.40 -8.49 -9.73
CA GLN A 1057 -44.67 -9.73 -10.44
C GLN A 1057 -43.41 -10.56 -10.68
N MET A 1058 -42.28 -9.93 -11.02
CA MET A 1058 -41.00 -10.61 -11.15
C MET A 1058 -40.50 -11.18 -9.82
N ALA A 1059 -40.64 -10.44 -8.72
CA ALA A 1059 -40.26 -10.91 -7.40
C ALA A 1059 -41.10 -12.14 -6.96
N ASN A 1060 -42.42 -12.12 -7.19
CA ASN A 1060 -43.30 -13.27 -6.94
C ASN A 1060 -42.84 -14.51 -7.73
N LYS A 1061 -42.50 -14.34 -9.02
CA LYS A 1061 -42.02 -15.45 -9.87
C LYS A 1061 -40.70 -16.06 -9.41
N LEU A 1062 -39.86 -15.28 -8.72
CA LEU A 1062 -38.58 -15.74 -8.18
C LEU A 1062 -38.68 -16.37 -6.78
N GLY A 1063 -39.91 -16.65 -6.31
CA GLY A 1063 -40.17 -17.43 -5.10
C GLY A 1063 -40.20 -16.62 -3.81
N VAL A 1064 -40.39 -15.29 -3.88
CA VAL A 1064 -40.62 -14.46 -2.69
C VAL A 1064 -42.09 -14.53 -2.30
N GLU A 1065 -42.38 -14.74 -1.01
CA GLU A 1065 -43.75 -14.82 -0.50
C GLU A 1065 -44.58 -13.57 -0.85
N GLN A 1066 -45.79 -13.80 -1.35
CA GLN A 1066 -46.70 -12.74 -1.83
C GLN A 1066 -47.09 -11.76 -0.71
N ARG A 1067 -47.08 -12.20 0.55
CA ARG A 1067 -47.30 -11.38 1.74
C ARG A 1067 -46.20 -10.33 1.92
N CYS A 1068 -44.92 -10.73 1.84
CA CYS A 1068 -43.78 -9.81 1.92
C CYS A 1068 -43.79 -8.76 0.80
N ILE A 1069 -44.20 -9.14 -0.42
CA ILE A 1069 -44.28 -8.24 -1.58
C ILE A 1069 -45.41 -7.22 -1.46
N ASN A 1070 -46.44 -7.50 -0.67
CA ASN A 1070 -47.60 -6.62 -0.54
C ASN A 1070 -47.52 -5.74 0.71
N GLU A 1071 -46.99 -6.24 1.82
CA GLU A 1071 -46.96 -5.52 3.11
C GLU A 1071 -45.67 -4.70 3.31
N GLU A 1072 -44.54 -5.05 2.65
CA GLU A 1072 -43.23 -4.43 2.90
C GLU A 1072 -42.49 -3.98 1.63
N TRP A 1073 -43.18 -3.80 0.49
CA TRP A 1073 -42.53 -3.54 -0.80
C TRP A 1073 -41.63 -2.32 -0.80
N GLU A 1074 -42.06 -1.18 -0.27
CA GLU A 1074 -41.31 0.07 -0.30
C GLU A 1074 -39.99 -0.08 0.47
N THR A 1075 -40.06 -0.77 1.61
CA THR A 1075 -38.92 -1.13 2.45
C THR A 1075 -37.94 -2.03 1.67
N ILE A 1076 -38.45 -3.11 1.07
CA ILE A 1076 -37.66 -4.05 0.26
C ILE A 1076 -37.06 -3.35 -0.96
N PHE A 1077 -37.82 -2.50 -1.63
CA PHE A 1077 -37.38 -1.79 -2.83
C PHE A 1077 -36.25 -0.82 -2.53
N LEU A 1078 -36.20 -0.19 -1.36
CA LEU A 1078 -35.10 0.71 -0.98
C LEU A 1078 -33.92 -0.01 -0.37
N PHE A 1079 -34.18 -0.89 0.60
CA PHE A 1079 -33.13 -1.45 1.44
C PHE A 1079 -32.71 -2.86 1.05
N GLY A 1080 -33.53 -3.56 0.26
CA GLY A 1080 -33.34 -4.91 -0.26
C GLY A 1080 -33.65 -6.04 0.73
N PHE A 1081 -33.53 -7.28 0.25
CA PHE A 1081 -33.74 -8.53 0.98
C PHE A 1081 -32.52 -8.92 1.84
N LYS A 1082 -32.76 -9.63 2.95
CA LYS A 1082 -31.77 -9.89 4.03
C LYS A 1082 -31.15 -11.30 4.01
N GLY A 1083 -31.71 -12.25 3.26
CA GLY A 1083 -31.29 -13.64 3.24
C GLY A 1083 -30.07 -13.90 2.36
N ASN A 1084 -29.41 -15.03 2.62
CA ASN A 1084 -28.29 -15.55 1.82
C ASN A 1084 -28.77 -16.51 0.72
N VAL A 1085 -30.07 -16.50 0.42
CA VAL A 1085 -30.66 -17.29 -0.65
C VAL A 1085 -30.27 -16.64 -1.98
N LYS A 1086 -29.84 -17.45 -2.94
CA LYS A 1086 -29.38 -16.98 -4.26
C LYS A 1086 -30.40 -16.06 -4.94
N ASN A 1087 -31.69 -16.38 -4.88
CA ASN A 1087 -32.76 -15.58 -5.50
C ASN A 1087 -32.85 -14.15 -4.93
N GLU A 1088 -32.62 -13.98 -3.62
CA GLU A 1088 -32.63 -12.67 -2.97
C GLU A 1088 -31.44 -11.80 -3.36
N CYS A 1089 -30.27 -12.41 -3.59
CA CYS A 1089 -29.08 -11.70 -4.08
C CYS A 1089 -29.27 -11.14 -5.49
N PHE A 1090 -29.94 -11.90 -6.38
CA PHE A 1090 -30.30 -11.43 -7.71
C PHE A 1090 -31.33 -10.30 -7.68
N LEU A 1091 -32.37 -10.46 -6.84
CA LEU A 1091 -33.39 -9.44 -6.64
C LEU A 1091 -32.77 -8.13 -6.13
N ASN A 1092 -31.87 -8.20 -5.15
CA ASN A 1092 -31.13 -7.03 -4.66
C ASN A 1092 -30.34 -6.31 -5.77
N PHE A 1093 -29.69 -7.08 -6.64
CA PHE A 1093 -29.00 -6.55 -7.81
C PHE A 1093 -29.97 -5.85 -8.79
N MET A 1094 -31.09 -6.50 -9.14
CA MET A 1094 -32.12 -5.91 -10.02
C MET A 1094 -32.73 -4.63 -9.43
N LEU A 1095 -33.08 -4.65 -8.13
CA LEU A 1095 -33.65 -3.49 -7.44
C LEU A 1095 -32.67 -2.31 -7.43
N THR A 1096 -31.37 -2.57 -7.25
CA THR A 1096 -30.33 -1.54 -7.32
C THR A 1096 -30.29 -0.87 -8.70
N ILE A 1097 -30.38 -1.65 -9.78
CA ILE A 1097 -30.42 -1.11 -11.15
C ILE A 1097 -31.73 -0.36 -11.38
N ALA A 1098 -32.86 -0.86 -10.89
CA ALA A 1098 -34.15 -0.21 -11.01
C ALA A 1098 -34.13 1.19 -10.37
N ARG A 1099 -33.61 1.31 -9.15
CA ARG A 1099 -33.42 2.59 -8.46
C ARG A 1099 -32.53 3.54 -9.29
N PHE A 1100 -31.40 3.04 -9.78
CA PHE A 1100 -30.49 3.85 -10.60
C PHE A 1100 -31.10 4.32 -11.92
N VAL A 1101 -31.89 3.47 -12.58
CA VAL A 1101 -32.57 3.76 -13.84
C VAL A 1101 -33.68 4.79 -13.65
N ILE A 1102 -34.46 4.71 -12.58
CA ILE A 1102 -35.48 5.71 -12.24
C ILE A 1102 -34.83 7.10 -12.10
N TRP A 1103 -33.75 7.17 -11.32
CA TRP A 1103 -33.01 8.42 -11.14
C TRP A 1103 -32.35 8.91 -12.43
N SER A 1104 -31.76 8.02 -13.21
CA SER A 1104 -31.13 8.34 -14.50
C SER A 1104 -32.15 8.88 -15.50
N ARG A 1105 -33.31 8.22 -15.64
CA ARG A 1105 -34.44 8.67 -16.46
C ARG A 1105 -34.84 10.09 -16.09
N ARG A 1106 -35.04 10.34 -14.79
CA ARG A 1106 -35.40 11.67 -14.30
C ARG A 1106 -34.37 12.74 -14.69
N ASN A 1107 -33.07 12.44 -14.59
CA ASN A 1107 -32.02 13.38 -15.01
C ASN A 1107 -31.94 13.56 -16.54
N MET A 1108 -32.24 12.52 -17.32
CA MET A 1108 -32.34 12.62 -18.79
C MET A 1108 -33.49 13.54 -19.20
N VAL A 1109 -34.66 13.40 -18.58
CA VAL A 1109 -35.79 14.29 -18.83
C VAL A 1109 -35.42 15.73 -18.47
N LYS A 1110 -34.76 15.95 -17.33
CA LYS A 1110 -34.30 17.28 -16.91
C LYS A 1110 -33.29 17.92 -17.86
N LYS A 1111 -32.28 17.17 -18.34
CA LYS A 1111 -31.17 17.72 -19.14
C LYS A 1111 -31.46 17.75 -20.65
N LYS A 1112 -32.12 16.71 -21.17
CA LYS A 1112 -32.27 16.46 -22.60
C LYS A 1112 -33.72 16.57 -23.08
N LYS A 1113 -34.67 16.85 -22.17
CA LYS A 1113 -36.13 16.88 -22.44
C LYS A 1113 -36.69 15.61 -23.08
N THR A 1114 -35.94 14.50 -23.04
CA THR A 1114 -36.34 13.23 -23.67
C THR A 1114 -37.04 12.33 -22.64
N LYS A 1115 -38.30 11.97 -22.90
CA LYS A 1115 -39.10 11.11 -22.02
C LYS A 1115 -39.09 9.66 -22.55
N ILE A 1116 -38.16 8.84 -22.03
CA ILE A 1116 -38.08 7.41 -22.36
C ILE A 1116 -38.89 6.60 -21.32
N PRO A 1117 -39.66 5.58 -21.71
CA PRO A 1117 -40.32 4.67 -20.76
C PRO A 1117 -39.31 3.98 -19.84
N VAL A 1118 -39.59 3.98 -18.53
CA VAL A 1118 -38.66 3.44 -17.51
C VAL A 1118 -38.37 1.94 -17.72
N CYS A 1119 -39.36 1.16 -18.15
CA CYS A 1119 -39.22 -0.26 -18.47
C CYS A 1119 -38.19 -0.49 -19.58
N ARG A 1120 -38.22 0.34 -20.64
CA ARG A 1120 -37.28 0.27 -21.76
C ARG A 1120 -35.86 0.58 -21.30
N LEU A 1121 -35.69 1.64 -20.50
CA LEU A 1121 -34.38 2.01 -19.97
C LEU A 1121 -33.82 0.97 -19.00
N PHE A 1122 -34.69 0.38 -18.16
CA PHE A 1122 -34.31 -0.70 -17.25
C PHE A 1122 -33.81 -1.92 -18.01
N LYS A 1123 -34.56 -2.37 -19.03
CA LYS A 1123 -34.17 -3.49 -19.87
C LYS A 1123 -32.81 -3.25 -20.55
N ILE A 1124 -32.62 -2.09 -21.17
CA ILE A 1124 -31.34 -1.73 -21.82
C ILE A 1124 -30.18 -1.80 -20.82
N LYS A 1125 -30.35 -1.23 -19.62
CA LYS A 1125 -29.29 -1.22 -18.60
C LYS A 1125 -29.04 -2.58 -17.98
N MET A 1126 -30.08 -3.38 -17.73
CA MET A 1126 -29.95 -4.75 -17.26
C MET A 1126 -29.19 -5.61 -18.26
N CYS A 1127 -29.59 -5.60 -19.53
CA CYS A 1127 -28.91 -6.34 -20.59
C CYS A 1127 -27.44 -5.92 -20.72
N PHE A 1128 -27.17 -4.62 -20.75
CA PHE A 1128 -25.80 -4.11 -20.80
C PHE A 1128 -24.95 -4.62 -19.62
N ILE A 1129 -25.47 -4.53 -18.40
CA ILE A 1129 -24.73 -4.95 -17.21
C ILE A 1129 -24.54 -6.48 -17.18
N LEU A 1130 -25.57 -7.25 -17.52
CA LEU A 1130 -25.49 -8.71 -17.57
C LEU A 1130 -24.49 -9.18 -18.63
N ASN A 1131 -24.42 -8.49 -19.78
CA ASN A 1131 -23.40 -8.75 -20.80
C ASN A 1131 -22.01 -8.46 -20.25
N VAL A 1132 -21.79 -7.28 -19.65
CA VAL A 1132 -20.50 -6.94 -19.01
C VAL A 1132 -20.11 -7.94 -17.91
N LEU A 1133 -21.08 -8.45 -17.16
CA LEU A 1133 -20.89 -9.46 -16.13
C LEU A 1133 -20.52 -10.82 -16.69
N PHE A 1134 -21.25 -11.25 -17.71
CA PHE A 1134 -20.95 -12.46 -18.44
C PHE A 1134 -19.54 -12.38 -19.01
N ASP A 1135 -19.19 -11.26 -19.63
CA ASP A 1135 -17.84 -10.97 -20.12
C ASP A 1135 -16.83 -11.06 -18.97
N TYR A 1136 -17.10 -10.44 -17.80
CA TYR A 1136 -16.23 -10.49 -16.63
C TYR A 1136 -15.97 -11.92 -16.10
N TYR A 1137 -17.01 -12.73 -15.91
CA TYR A 1137 -16.85 -14.11 -15.44
C TYR A 1137 -16.20 -14.99 -16.50
N ASN A 1138 -16.54 -14.79 -17.77
CA ASN A 1138 -15.89 -15.44 -18.90
C ASN A 1138 -14.41 -15.03 -19.02
N MET A 1139 -14.07 -13.78 -18.70
CA MET A 1139 -12.72 -13.24 -18.66
C MET A 1139 -11.85 -13.86 -17.53
N ASN A 1140 -12.47 -14.46 -16.52
CA ASN A 1140 -11.80 -15.09 -15.38
C ASN A 1140 -11.88 -16.64 -15.40
N ASP A 1141 -12.33 -17.25 -16.51
CA ASP A 1141 -12.60 -18.70 -16.64
C ASP A 1141 -13.58 -19.24 -15.58
N GLU A 1142 -14.44 -18.36 -15.07
CA GLU A 1142 -15.49 -18.68 -14.12
C GLU A 1142 -16.86 -18.77 -14.84
N LYS A 1143 -16.87 -19.18 -16.12
CA LYS A 1143 -18.11 -19.28 -16.91
C LYS A 1143 -19.08 -20.28 -16.30
N ASP A 1144 -18.59 -21.39 -15.76
CA ASP A 1144 -19.42 -22.34 -15.02
C ASP A 1144 -19.94 -21.78 -13.71
N VAL A 1145 -19.22 -20.85 -13.08
CA VAL A 1145 -19.69 -20.12 -11.89
C VAL A 1145 -20.76 -19.11 -12.29
N PHE A 1146 -20.61 -18.43 -13.42
CA PHE A 1146 -21.67 -17.59 -14.00
C PHE A 1146 -22.89 -18.44 -14.35
N VAL A 1147 -22.75 -19.53 -15.10
CA VAL A 1147 -23.87 -20.40 -15.48
C VAL A 1147 -24.49 -21.06 -14.23
N ARG A 1148 -23.71 -21.49 -13.25
CA ARG A 1148 -24.21 -22.03 -11.97
C ARG A 1148 -24.94 -20.99 -11.13
N ASN A 1149 -24.45 -19.75 -11.11
CA ASN A 1149 -25.04 -18.66 -10.32
C ASN A 1149 -26.22 -17.97 -11.02
N PHE A 1150 -26.23 -17.89 -12.36
CA PHE A 1150 -27.21 -17.16 -13.16
C PHE A 1150 -28.18 -18.05 -13.96
N VAL A 1151 -27.86 -19.32 -14.27
CA VAL A 1151 -28.63 -20.17 -15.21
C VAL A 1151 -29.13 -21.47 -14.56
N LYS A 1152 -28.27 -22.27 -13.92
CA LYS A 1152 -28.58 -23.66 -13.49
C LYS A 1152 -29.47 -23.79 -12.24
N GLU A 1153 -29.64 -22.73 -11.45
CA GLU A 1153 -30.47 -22.78 -10.21
C GLU A 1153 -31.69 -21.83 -10.27
N ASN A 1154 -31.97 -21.23 -11.42
CA ASN A 1154 -33.18 -20.43 -11.67
C ASN A 1154 -33.77 -20.84 -13.04
N PRO A 1155 -34.72 -21.78 -13.09
CA PRO A 1155 -35.32 -22.27 -14.34
C PRO A 1155 -35.94 -21.16 -15.22
N LEU A 1156 -36.29 -20.01 -14.62
CA LEU A 1156 -36.79 -18.82 -15.32
C LEU A 1156 -35.71 -18.04 -16.10
N LEU A 1157 -34.42 -18.22 -15.76
CA LEU A 1157 -33.28 -17.61 -16.45
C LEU A 1157 -32.74 -18.50 -17.58
N GLU A 1158 -32.91 -19.82 -17.48
CA GLU A 1158 -32.56 -20.79 -18.53
C GLU A 1158 -33.34 -20.53 -19.83
N MET A 1159 -34.55 -19.97 -19.75
CA MET A 1159 -35.32 -19.50 -20.90
C MET A 1159 -34.96 -18.09 -21.42
N THR A 1160 -34.13 -17.30 -20.71
CA THR A 1160 -33.99 -15.85 -20.96
C THR A 1160 -32.58 -15.34 -21.23
N TYR A 1161 -31.59 -16.22 -21.41
CA TYR A 1161 -30.35 -15.83 -22.10
C TYR A 1161 -30.62 -15.53 -23.59
N PHE A 1162 -31.60 -16.20 -24.20
CA PHE A 1162 -32.04 -15.95 -25.57
C PHE A 1162 -33.25 -15.00 -25.69
N HIS A 1163 -34.13 -14.87 -24.69
CA HIS A 1163 -35.34 -14.05 -24.78
C HIS A 1163 -35.69 -13.30 -23.46
N PHE A 1164 -34.97 -12.23 -23.12
CA PHE A 1164 -35.39 -11.25 -22.08
C PHE A 1164 -36.74 -10.53 -22.40
N ASN A 1165 -37.41 -10.91 -23.49
CA ASN A 1165 -38.76 -10.51 -23.91
C ASN A 1165 -39.88 -11.20 -23.12
N VAL A 1166 -39.61 -12.30 -22.39
CA VAL A 1166 -40.65 -13.09 -21.71
C VAL A 1166 -40.96 -12.60 -20.28
N LEU A 1167 -39.96 -12.04 -19.56
CA LEU A 1167 -40.16 -11.51 -18.20
C LEU A 1167 -40.76 -10.09 -18.18
N LEU A 1168 -40.54 -9.32 -19.24
CA LEU A 1168 -41.21 -8.05 -19.51
C LEU A 1168 -41.95 -8.21 -20.85
N PRO A 1169 -43.21 -8.66 -20.86
CA PRO A 1169 -43.99 -8.72 -22.09
C PRO A 1169 -43.95 -7.35 -22.78
N LYS A 1170 -43.96 -7.37 -24.12
CA LYS A 1170 -43.93 -6.19 -25.01
C LYS A 1170 -44.53 -4.99 -24.28
N CYS A 1171 -43.68 -4.01 -23.99
CA CYS A 1171 -44.19 -2.73 -23.51
C CYS A 1171 -44.98 -2.18 -24.70
N ASP A 1172 -46.30 -2.27 -24.64
CA ASP A 1172 -47.13 -1.40 -25.45
C ASP A 1172 -46.60 0.01 -25.21
N ILE A 1173 -46.35 0.68 -26.32
CA ILE A 1173 -45.60 1.93 -26.42
C ILE A 1173 -46.33 3.09 -25.71
N ASP A 1174 -47.54 2.86 -25.20
CA ASP A 1174 -48.44 3.84 -24.62
C ASP A 1174 -48.59 3.71 -23.09
N CYS A 1175 -47.51 4.01 -22.33
CA CYS A 1175 -47.62 4.33 -20.91
C CYS A 1175 -46.71 5.50 -20.52
#